data_AF-A0A959CFV3-F1
#
_entry.id   AF-A0A959CFV3-F1
#
_cell.length_a   1.000
_cell.length_b   1.000
_cell.length_c   1.000
_cell.angle_alpha   90.00
_cell.angle_beta   90.00
_cell.angle_gamma   90.00
#
_symmetry.space_group_name_H-M   'P 1'
#
loop_
_entity.id
_entity.type
_entity.pdbx_description
1 polymer ?
#
loop_
_entity_poly.entity_id
_entity_poly.type
_entity_poly.pdbx_seq_one_letter_code
_entity_poly.pdbx_strand_id
1 'polypeptide(L)'
;MKHLLTIFLLFSATLLTAQTELIIDNFDDQELVFNNFSGNCGDWQANGPVIGRSFETDNPYGGAGACLKLHYNVPGTSGGCGYWTSMISQVDSDYVSLDFTDIYGDLKNSSNNPANIEQVQVQAFQFMARGSGTGSAVHKFQVEIKDIYNNPIIKQFSISDTSGWTKYVFTIANPGVVDLNHMKQIVFSIYGQNNQSQSGDIYIDQLSFLTNEIPYDASAWSDEAFLDLVSQRAFMYFLTFTDTLGFAYDRSTFSDLVSVGSIGFQLSAYCIGDERGWADGLEARVEKILRNLRNLEMGPQAFGNAGYRGFFYHFLNSNTGERKDGNVELSLYDTMLLMYGVLNCKEHFKDNDSIQSYAQYLYDAVQWDWMVDSTNHQFYLGWTPETQQFTSNHVDGYTDEALLVDILALGSSTHPVTMDTYHARERKSGVNIGVYPPGNNDSTVVSWSGSLFNYFFADCWLNLKYCEQDNHATYPIDVWENNRRAIQANYQFCIDHQDDVKWDGDDDYKTYNNLSWGPTACDNLVPPDSGLLSEYYAVGGLPTQQNIQYGNPAPHLGTIAVYGAGSSINFLTSESIAALRNYYEHPGMWSPYFGFADAFSTDPSYYEIDPSTYQPILDTAFNLIIHPADWMHDNWVNTTLLGIDEGPMLLTIDNYLHGFVWALSRSNPNISAGMGLVFSGPCSVVSAHEAQPQDIAMTVTPNPGHGIFRVEVHGLENPAILEAFDVHNRPILRKAINGDPDLQTLSIDLRGQTAGFYFVRVSDRKRQVTKKIVVYR
;
A
#
# COMPACT_ATOMS: atom_id res chain seq x y z
N MET A 1 22.66 63.31 38.19
CA MET A 1 21.39 62.54 38.25
C MET A 1 21.61 61.32 37.36
N LYS A 2 21.78 60.13 37.96
CA LYS A 2 20.80 59.02 38.00
C LYS A 2 20.67 58.33 36.62
N HIS A 3 21.28 57.15 36.48
CA HIS A 3 20.58 55.84 36.34
C HIS A 3 20.23 55.54 34.86
N LEU A 4 20.41 54.36 34.25
CA LEU A 4 20.48 52.97 34.72
C LEU A 4 21.05 52.08 33.57
N LEU A 5 21.47 50.85 33.94
CA LEU A 5 21.72 49.61 33.18
C LEU A 5 20.92 49.43 31.85
N THR A 6 21.36 48.65 30.83
CA THR A 6 21.48 47.17 30.88
C THR A 6 22.29 46.59 29.70
N ILE A 7 23.00 45.51 30.04
CA ILE A 7 23.77 44.52 29.29
C ILE A 7 23.00 43.87 28.11
N PHE A 8 23.68 43.55 27.00
CA PHE A 8 23.42 42.32 26.25
C PHE A 8 24.75 41.62 25.91
N LEU A 9 25.00 40.55 26.65
CA LEU A 9 25.99 39.50 26.39
C LEU A 9 25.32 38.44 25.49
N LEU A 10 26.10 37.96 24.52
CA LEU A 10 26.12 36.59 23.97
C LEU A 10 24.82 35.76 24.07
N PHE A 11 24.16 35.58 22.93
CA PHE A 11 23.56 34.29 22.59
C PHE A 11 23.96 33.94 21.16
N SER A 12 24.97 33.07 21.03
CA SER A 12 24.99 32.10 19.95
C SER A 12 23.72 31.27 20.11
N ALA A 13 22.72 31.51 19.27
CA ALA A 13 21.70 30.50 19.04
C ALA A 13 22.43 29.31 18.42
N THR A 14 22.79 28.34 19.25
CA THR A 14 22.83 26.95 18.82
C THR A 14 21.49 26.73 18.15
N LEU A 15 21.48 26.60 16.82
CA LEU A 15 20.36 26.00 16.11
C LEU A 15 20.04 24.71 16.87
N LEU A 16 18.91 24.66 17.57
CA LEU A 16 18.36 23.38 17.97
C LEU A 16 18.19 22.61 16.66
N THR A 17 18.92 21.52 16.51
CA THR A 17 18.66 20.51 15.48
C THR A 17 17.17 20.18 15.57
N ALA A 18 16.43 20.34 14.49
CA ALA A 18 15.01 20.01 14.45
C ALA A 18 14.83 18.56 14.94
N GLN A 19 13.87 18.33 15.82
CA GLN A 19 13.46 17.00 16.24
C GLN A 19 12.07 16.73 15.66
N THR A 20 11.92 15.64 14.94
CA THR A 20 10.62 15.17 14.44
C THR A 20 10.09 14.09 15.36
N GLU A 21 8.79 14.12 15.60
CA GLU A 21 8.08 13.11 16.37
C GLU A 21 7.54 12.06 15.40
N LEU A 22 8.07 10.85 15.48
CA LEU A 22 7.52 9.67 14.83
C LEU A 22 6.56 9.02 15.82
N ILE A 23 5.26 9.27 15.65
CA ILE A 23 4.22 8.63 16.45
C ILE A 23 4.21 7.14 16.11
N ILE A 24 4.42 6.32 17.13
CA ILE A 24 4.31 4.86 17.03
C ILE A 24 2.86 4.47 17.32
N ASP A 25 2.32 4.93 18.44
CA ASP A 25 0.97 4.60 18.86
C ASP A 25 0.43 5.67 19.79
N ASN A 26 -0.74 6.20 19.47
CA ASN A 26 -1.40 7.23 20.25
C ASN A 26 -2.67 6.75 20.93
N PHE A 27 -3.05 5.48 20.77
CA PHE A 27 -4.26 4.92 21.38
C PHE A 27 -5.55 5.74 21.15
N ASP A 28 -5.57 6.64 20.16
CA ASP A 28 -6.70 7.57 20.02
C ASP A 28 -7.86 6.95 19.21
N ASP A 29 -7.67 5.73 18.70
CA ASP A 29 -8.68 4.94 18.00
C ASP A 29 -9.66 4.33 19.02
N GLN A 30 -10.93 4.76 18.97
CA GLN A 30 -11.89 4.56 20.06
C GLN A 30 -12.48 3.14 20.14
N GLU A 31 -12.18 2.24 19.20
CA GLU A 31 -13.03 1.05 19.02
C GLU A 31 -12.43 -0.37 19.01
N LEU A 32 -11.12 -0.64 18.97
CA LEU A 32 -10.57 -1.96 19.40
C LEU A 32 -9.10 -1.87 19.82
N VAL A 33 -8.68 -2.92 20.55
CA VAL A 33 -7.31 -3.41 20.79
C VAL A 33 -6.22 -2.50 20.25
N PHE A 34 -6.04 -1.40 20.94
CA PHE A 34 -5.06 -0.38 20.65
C PHE A 34 -3.67 -1.01 20.55
N ASN A 35 -3.21 -1.02 19.32
CA ASN A 35 -1.91 -1.48 18.92
C ASN A 35 -1.66 -0.87 17.54
N ASN A 36 -1.20 0.38 17.47
CA ASN A 36 -0.63 0.95 16.24
C ASN A 36 0.79 0.39 16.00
N PHE A 37 0.97 -0.90 16.27
CA PHE A 37 2.18 -1.65 16.02
C PHE A 37 1.87 -2.66 14.91
N SER A 38 2.70 -2.68 13.87
CA SER A 38 2.75 -3.74 12.84
C SER A 38 3.19 -5.11 13.38
N GLY A 39 3.29 -5.25 14.70
CA GLY A 39 3.90 -6.38 15.37
C GLY A 39 3.03 -7.03 16.45
N ASN A 40 3.50 -8.19 16.91
CA ASN A 40 2.86 -8.94 17.99
C ASN A 40 2.92 -8.17 19.32
N CYS A 41 1.96 -8.35 20.21
CA CYS A 41 2.01 -7.80 21.56
C CYS A 41 1.52 -8.84 22.58
N GLY A 42 1.95 -8.70 23.82
CA GLY A 42 1.66 -9.72 24.82
C GLY A 42 2.00 -9.31 26.23
N ASP A 43 1.53 -10.14 27.16
CA ASP A 43 1.77 -9.95 28.58
C ASP A 43 2.66 -11.09 29.06
N TRP A 44 3.50 -10.83 30.06
CA TRP A 44 4.30 -11.88 30.70
C TRP A 44 4.30 -11.72 32.22
N GLN A 45 4.45 -12.85 32.91
CA GLN A 45 4.42 -12.93 34.38
C GLN A 45 5.47 -13.94 34.84
N ALA A 46 6.26 -13.59 35.87
CA ALA A 46 7.25 -14.46 36.47
C ALA A 46 7.19 -14.45 38.00
N ASN A 47 7.13 -15.63 38.61
CA ASN A 47 7.12 -15.87 40.06
C ASN A 47 5.87 -15.34 40.81
N GLY A 48 4.67 -15.43 40.21
CA GLY A 48 3.38 -15.15 40.87
C GLY A 48 2.69 -13.78 40.71
N PRO A 49 3.29 -12.71 40.17
CA PRO A 49 2.58 -11.45 39.85
C PRO A 49 1.44 -11.63 38.85
N VAL A 50 0.52 -10.67 38.87
CA VAL A 50 -0.56 -10.53 37.89
C VAL A 50 -0.37 -9.23 37.11
N ILE A 51 -0.60 -9.29 35.81
CA ILE A 51 -0.83 -8.13 34.96
C ILE A 51 -2.07 -8.40 34.12
N GLY A 52 -2.93 -7.41 34.00
CA GLY A 52 -4.04 -7.35 33.05
C GLY A 52 -3.90 -6.09 32.23
N ARG A 53 -4.07 -6.22 30.92
CA ARG A 53 -4.19 -5.08 30.02
C ARG A 53 -5.66 -4.81 29.72
N SER A 54 -6.01 -3.55 29.67
CA SER A 54 -7.27 -3.04 29.14
C SER A 54 -7.00 -1.64 28.59
N PHE A 55 -8.05 -0.95 28.18
CA PHE A 55 -7.95 0.41 27.69
C PHE A 55 -8.97 1.30 28.37
N GLU A 56 -8.64 2.58 28.51
CA GLU A 56 -9.38 3.56 29.29
C GLU A 56 -9.71 4.78 28.45
N THR A 57 -11.01 5.01 28.23
CA THR A 57 -11.57 6.10 27.40
C THR A 57 -12.02 7.31 28.24
N ASP A 58 -12.12 7.18 29.57
CA ASP A 58 -12.66 8.25 30.42
C ASP A 58 -11.71 9.46 30.54
N ASN A 59 -10.40 9.23 30.41
CA ASN A 59 -9.38 10.27 30.55
C ASN A 59 -8.10 9.88 29.77
N PRO A 60 -8.17 9.78 28.43
CA PRO A 60 -7.01 9.64 27.55
C PRO A 60 -6.16 10.91 27.56
N TYR A 61 -4.95 10.84 27.02
CA TYR A 61 -4.22 12.05 26.66
C TYR A 61 -4.89 12.70 25.45
N GLY A 62 -4.80 14.01 25.27
CA GLY A 62 -5.45 14.70 24.14
C GLY A 62 -6.97 14.93 24.28
N GLY A 63 -7.69 14.09 25.05
CA GLY A 63 -9.10 14.29 25.40
C GLY A 63 -10.12 13.63 24.47
N ALA A 64 -9.65 12.93 23.44
CA ALA A 64 -10.39 11.98 22.62
C ALA A 64 -9.57 10.67 22.61
N GLY A 65 -10.18 9.54 22.27
CA GLY A 65 -9.48 8.26 22.18
C GLY A 65 -9.57 7.40 23.44
N ALA A 66 -8.58 6.53 23.60
CA ALA A 66 -8.32 5.90 24.88
C ALA A 66 -6.82 5.87 25.19
N CYS A 67 -6.46 5.16 26.25
CA CYS A 67 -5.07 4.93 26.61
C CYS A 67 -4.88 3.50 27.13
N LEU A 68 -3.68 2.96 26.97
CA LEU A 68 -3.33 1.65 27.49
C LEU A 68 -3.34 1.67 29.01
N LYS A 69 -4.22 0.87 29.61
CA LYS A 69 -4.32 0.64 31.05
C LYS A 69 -3.65 -0.69 31.40
N LEU A 70 -2.57 -0.63 32.17
CA LEU A 70 -1.94 -1.81 32.75
C LEU A 70 -2.33 -1.90 34.23
N HIS A 71 -3.23 -2.83 34.54
CA HIS A 71 -3.55 -3.22 35.91
C HIS A 71 -2.53 -4.24 36.39
N TYR A 72 -1.79 -3.94 37.45
CA TYR A 72 -0.75 -4.84 37.95
C TYR A 72 -0.87 -5.11 39.44
N ASN A 73 -0.42 -6.31 39.83
CA ASN A 73 -0.24 -6.71 41.22
C ASN A 73 1.01 -7.58 41.34
N VAL A 74 2.08 -6.99 41.86
CA VAL A 74 3.39 -7.60 42.04
C VAL A 74 3.64 -7.83 43.52
N PRO A 75 3.70 -9.08 44.00
CA PRO A 75 4.05 -9.38 45.38
C PRO A 75 5.47 -8.92 45.70
N GLY A 76 5.76 -8.59 46.96
CA GLY A 76 7.08 -8.08 47.39
C GLY A 76 8.28 -9.02 47.16
N THR A 77 8.08 -10.25 46.72
CA THR A 77 9.15 -11.19 46.34
C THR A 77 9.79 -10.80 45.00
N SER A 78 10.83 -11.53 44.55
CA SER A 78 11.54 -11.32 43.27
C SER A 78 10.70 -11.66 42.00
N GLY A 79 9.41 -11.34 42.01
CA GLY A 79 8.52 -11.48 40.87
C GLY A 79 8.49 -10.22 40.00
N GLY A 80 8.15 -10.41 38.73
CA GLY A 80 7.87 -9.32 37.80
C GLY A 80 6.77 -9.69 36.81
N CYS A 81 6.12 -8.68 36.27
CA CYS A 81 5.21 -8.80 35.14
C CYS A 81 5.47 -7.66 34.17
N GLY A 82 4.97 -7.80 32.95
CA GLY A 82 5.09 -6.72 31.98
C GLY A 82 4.21 -6.92 30.77
N TYR A 83 4.11 -5.83 30.01
CA TYR A 83 3.52 -5.78 28.69
C TYR A 83 4.64 -5.53 27.69
N TRP A 84 4.62 -6.24 26.57
CA TRP A 84 5.54 -6.01 25.48
C TRP A 84 4.77 -5.79 24.19
N THR A 85 5.36 -4.96 23.35
CA THR A 85 4.92 -4.73 21.99
C THR A 85 6.11 -4.89 21.06
N SER A 86 5.92 -5.70 20.04
CA SER A 86 6.90 -5.95 18.99
C SER A 86 6.78 -4.86 17.96
N MET A 87 7.94 -4.36 17.54
CA MET A 87 8.07 -3.49 16.39
C MET A 87 8.18 -4.29 15.07
N ILE A 88 8.06 -5.62 15.17
CA ILE A 88 8.27 -6.59 14.10
C ILE A 88 7.07 -7.55 14.04
N SER A 89 6.65 -7.97 12.84
CA SER A 89 5.56 -8.94 12.66
C SER A 89 5.91 -10.30 13.28
N GLN A 90 4.93 -11.19 13.50
CA GLN A 90 5.06 -12.46 14.24
C GLN A 90 6.10 -13.47 13.71
N VAL A 91 6.81 -13.17 12.62
CA VAL A 91 7.76 -14.11 12.03
C VAL A 91 8.95 -14.32 12.95
N ASP A 92 9.19 -15.58 13.29
CA ASP A 92 10.33 -16.12 14.03
C ASP A 92 11.65 -16.02 13.21
N SER A 93 11.89 -14.87 12.58
CA SER A 93 13.16 -14.54 11.92
C SER A 93 13.79 -13.37 12.66
N ASP A 94 14.98 -13.57 13.22
CA ASP A 94 15.79 -12.55 13.89
C ASP A 94 16.26 -11.40 12.96
N TYR A 95 15.64 -11.20 11.79
CA TYR A 95 16.17 -10.39 10.68
C TYR A 95 15.25 -9.32 10.10
N VAL A 96 14.01 -9.17 10.60
CA VAL A 96 13.19 -8.00 10.27
C VAL A 96 13.11 -7.16 11.53
N SER A 97 13.65 -5.95 11.46
CA SER A 97 13.68 -4.98 12.56
C SER A 97 13.51 -3.58 12.01
N LEU A 98 12.98 -2.68 12.83
CA LEU A 98 12.95 -1.27 12.45
C LEU A 98 14.36 -0.72 12.45
N ASP A 99 14.88 -0.42 11.26
CA ASP A 99 16.12 0.32 11.09
C ASP A 99 15.87 1.81 11.08
N PHE A 100 16.29 2.46 12.16
CA PHE A 100 16.14 3.90 12.29
C PHE A 100 17.22 4.70 11.58
N THR A 101 18.38 4.11 11.28
CA THR A 101 19.42 4.77 10.48
C THR A 101 19.11 4.79 9.00
N ASP A 102 18.20 3.91 8.58
CA ASP A 102 17.80 3.72 7.20
C ASP A 102 16.28 3.49 7.11
N ILE A 103 15.47 4.22 7.88
CA ILE A 103 13.98 4.14 7.86
C ILE A 103 13.46 4.21 6.43
N TYR A 104 14.21 4.92 5.59
CA TYR A 104 13.88 5.17 4.22
C TYR A 104 14.68 4.32 3.21
N GLY A 105 15.56 3.43 3.66
CA GLY A 105 16.27 2.42 2.87
C GLY A 105 16.88 2.94 1.57
N ASP A 106 16.99 2.04 0.60
CA ASP A 106 16.39 1.98 -0.75
C ASP A 106 16.06 3.27 -1.51
N LEU A 107 15.65 4.37 -0.84
CA LEU A 107 15.66 5.71 -1.44
C LEU A 107 17.06 6.15 -1.89
N LYS A 108 18.12 5.48 -1.43
CA LYS A 108 19.53 5.68 -1.83
C LYS A 108 19.75 5.67 -3.34
N ASN A 109 18.88 4.99 -4.10
CA ASN A 109 19.05 4.83 -5.54
C ASN A 109 18.25 5.84 -6.39
N SER A 110 17.42 6.69 -5.79
CA SER A 110 16.69 7.70 -6.55
C SER A 110 17.60 8.88 -6.89
N SER A 111 17.76 9.16 -8.19
CA SER A 111 18.72 10.14 -8.73
C SER A 111 18.56 11.58 -8.22
N ASN A 112 17.53 11.85 -7.42
CA ASN A 112 17.09 13.17 -6.99
C ASN A 112 16.71 13.26 -5.50
N ASN A 113 16.99 12.26 -4.66
CA ASN A 113 16.68 12.35 -3.23
C ASN A 113 17.39 13.56 -2.58
N PRO A 114 16.67 14.65 -2.25
CA PRO A 114 17.28 15.89 -1.76
C PRO A 114 17.46 15.87 -0.24
N ALA A 115 16.83 14.91 0.43
CA ALA A 115 16.91 14.78 1.87
C ALA A 115 18.03 13.76 2.18
N ASN A 116 19.01 14.20 2.97
CA ASN A 116 20.02 13.32 3.55
C ASN A 116 19.37 12.41 4.61
N ILE A 117 18.35 11.63 4.21
CA ILE A 117 17.52 10.81 5.09
C ILE A 117 18.31 9.60 5.64
N GLU A 118 19.48 9.33 5.07
CA GLU A 118 20.38 8.21 5.38
C GLU A 118 20.97 8.19 6.81
N GLN A 119 20.54 9.08 7.72
CA GLN A 119 21.06 9.19 9.09
C GLN A 119 20.00 9.66 10.10
N VAL A 120 18.77 9.17 9.96
CA VAL A 120 17.80 9.34 11.04
C VAL A 120 18.35 8.62 12.29
N GLN A 121 18.32 9.30 13.42
CA GLN A 121 18.81 8.79 14.69
C GLN A 121 17.72 9.01 15.71
N VAL A 122 17.28 7.92 16.33
CA VAL A 122 16.40 8.01 17.49
C VAL A 122 17.17 8.65 18.63
N GLN A 123 16.72 9.84 19.01
CA GLN A 123 17.25 10.61 20.14
C GLN A 123 16.58 10.17 21.44
N ALA A 124 15.28 9.86 21.36
CA ALA A 124 14.52 9.40 22.51
C ALA A 124 13.32 8.56 22.06
N PHE A 125 12.88 7.69 22.96
CA PHE A 125 11.52 7.19 22.99
C PHE A 125 10.75 8.01 24.03
N GLN A 126 9.53 8.41 23.73
CA GLN A 126 8.69 9.17 24.65
C GLN A 126 7.27 8.62 24.67
N PHE A 127 6.60 8.88 25.78
CA PHE A 127 5.22 8.49 26.01
C PHE A 127 4.60 9.38 27.08
N MET A 128 3.29 9.56 27.03
CA MET A 128 2.51 10.15 28.10
C MET A 128 2.14 9.06 29.10
N ALA A 129 2.20 9.36 30.39
CA ALA A 129 1.71 8.44 31.40
C ALA A 129 1.11 9.12 32.62
N ARG A 130 0.20 8.41 33.30
CA ARG A 130 -0.37 8.79 34.60
C ARG A 130 -0.68 7.58 35.47
N GLY A 131 -0.73 7.80 36.79
CA GLY A 131 -1.27 6.85 37.76
C GLY A 131 -2.76 7.11 38.06
N SER A 132 -3.39 6.25 38.86
CA SER A 132 -4.80 6.36 39.27
C SER A 132 -4.98 7.10 40.62
N GLY A 133 -5.03 8.45 40.62
CA GLY A 133 -5.05 9.32 41.83
C GLY A 133 -6.21 9.06 42.81
N THR A 134 -6.21 9.41 44.11
CA THR A 134 -5.55 10.47 44.90
C THR A 134 -4.76 9.88 46.08
N GLY A 135 -3.42 10.02 46.07
CA GLY A 135 -2.54 9.50 47.14
C GLY A 135 -1.05 9.70 46.82
N SER A 136 -0.15 9.48 47.80
CA SER A 136 1.31 9.71 47.63
C SER A 136 2.07 8.49 47.09
N ALA A 137 1.40 7.58 46.39
CA ALA A 137 2.03 6.39 45.83
C ALA A 137 2.84 6.75 44.57
N VAL A 138 3.95 6.04 44.37
CA VAL A 138 4.83 6.22 43.19
C VAL A 138 4.93 4.87 42.48
N HIS A 139 4.37 4.78 41.28
CA HIS A 139 4.46 3.62 40.39
C HIS A 139 5.86 3.57 39.81
N LYS A 140 6.57 2.46 40.01
CA LYS A 140 7.93 2.27 39.50
C LYS A 140 7.94 1.16 38.46
N PHE A 141 8.38 1.51 37.26
CA PHE A 141 8.43 0.59 36.13
C PHE A 141 9.72 0.80 35.36
N GLN A 142 9.97 -0.17 34.50
CA GLN A 142 11.12 -0.26 33.63
C GLN A 142 10.62 -0.30 32.20
N VAL A 143 11.14 0.59 31.36
CA VAL A 143 10.99 0.46 29.92
C VAL A 143 12.27 -0.16 29.38
N GLU A 144 12.12 -1.17 28.53
CA GLU A 144 13.21 -1.81 27.80
C GLU A 144 12.97 -1.64 26.30
N ILE A 145 14.01 -1.24 25.59
CA ILE A 145 14.04 -1.25 24.13
C ILE A 145 15.05 -2.31 23.73
N LYS A 146 14.62 -3.32 22.96
CA LYS A 146 15.46 -4.46 22.56
C LYS A 146 15.80 -4.38 21.08
N ASP A 147 17.05 -4.71 20.77
CA ASP A 147 17.49 -5.00 19.40
C ASP A 147 17.10 -6.42 18.97
N ILE A 148 17.43 -6.80 17.74
CA ILE A 148 17.21 -8.15 17.19
C ILE A 148 17.88 -9.27 17.99
N TYR A 149 18.96 -8.97 18.71
CA TYR A 149 19.69 -9.94 19.54
C TYR A 149 19.15 -10.01 20.98
N ASN A 150 18.03 -9.33 21.26
CA ASN A 150 17.43 -9.18 22.59
C ASN A 150 18.32 -8.44 23.60
N ASN A 151 19.27 -7.61 23.16
CA ASN A 151 20.03 -6.74 24.05
C ASN A 151 19.17 -5.52 24.42
N PRO A 152 18.89 -5.26 25.71
CA PRO A 152 18.01 -4.17 26.10
C PRO A 152 18.78 -2.88 26.45
N ILE A 153 18.26 -1.74 26.01
CA ILE A 153 18.47 -0.47 26.72
C ILE A 153 17.36 -0.32 27.73
N ILE A 154 17.72 -0.02 28.96
CA ILE A 154 16.79 -0.03 30.08
C ILE A 154 16.73 1.35 30.73
N LYS A 155 15.51 1.84 30.97
CA LYS A 155 15.28 3.04 31.79
C LYS A 155 14.19 2.80 32.81
N GLN A 156 14.45 3.22 34.04
CA GLN A 156 13.46 3.18 35.11
C GLN A 156 12.77 4.53 35.24
N PHE A 157 11.47 4.47 35.47
CA PHE A 157 10.60 5.62 35.59
C PHE A 157 9.79 5.53 36.88
N SER A 158 9.46 6.71 37.41
CA SER A 158 8.60 6.88 38.58
C SER A 158 7.43 7.75 38.16
N ILE A 159 6.24 7.16 38.08
CA ILE A 159 5.00 7.87 37.83
C ILE A 159 4.34 8.14 39.17
N SER A 160 4.14 9.41 39.46
CA SER A 160 3.37 9.82 40.63
C SER A 160 1.90 9.51 40.40
N ASP A 161 1.23 9.18 41.48
CA ASP A 161 -0.21 8.98 41.47
C ASP A 161 -0.94 10.33 41.39
N THR A 162 -1.12 10.84 40.17
CA THR A 162 -1.66 12.18 39.88
C THR A 162 -2.85 12.14 38.94
N SER A 163 -3.75 13.12 39.08
CA SER A 163 -4.92 13.27 38.20
C SER A 163 -4.58 13.72 36.77
N GLY A 164 -3.32 14.06 36.48
CA GLY A 164 -2.89 14.59 35.19
C GLY A 164 -1.83 13.74 34.50
N TRP A 165 -1.77 13.85 33.17
CA TRP A 165 -0.78 13.25 32.31
C TRP A 165 0.58 13.93 32.44
N THR A 166 1.64 13.12 32.51
CA THR A 166 3.03 13.59 32.50
C THR A 166 3.77 12.97 31.33
N LYS A 167 4.55 13.78 30.60
CA LYS A 167 5.39 13.31 29.50
C LYS A 167 6.66 12.68 30.07
N TYR A 168 6.95 11.46 29.64
CA TYR A 168 8.17 10.74 29.98
C TYR A 168 9.02 10.57 28.75
N VAL A 169 10.31 10.84 28.89
CA VAL A 169 11.28 10.77 27.80
C VAL A 169 12.39 9.80 28.20
N PHE A 170 12.46 8.69 27.48
CA PHE A 170 13.57 7.75 27.46
C PHE A 170 14.58 8.24 26.43
N THR A 171 15.56 9.03 26.86
CA THR A 171 16.71 9.36 26.01
C THR A 171 17.50 8.12 25.66
N ILE A 172 17.68 7.88 24.37
CA ILE A 172 18.42 6.75 23.84
C ILE A 172 19.86 7.22 23.64
N ALA A 173 20.73 6.91 24.59
CA ALA A 173 22.16 7.23 24.47
C ALA A 173 22.83 6.10 23.70
N ASN A 174 23.36 6.37 22.50
CA ASN A 174 23.98 5.43 21.56
C ASN A 174 24.90 4.41 22.27
N PRO A 175 24.39 3.25 22.71
CA PRO A 175 25.16 2.34 23.54
C PRO A 175 25.91 1.45 22.59
N GLY A 176 27.24 1.49 22.57
CA GLY A 176 28.05 0.63 21.69
C GLY A 176 27.91 -0.89 21.90
N VAL A 177 26.84 -1.34 22.56
CA VAL A 177 26.45 -2.74 22.81
C VAL A 177 25.05 -3.07 22.24
N VAL A 178 24.15 -2.08 22.07
CA VAL A 178 22.80 -2.32 21.53
C VAL A 178 22.72 -1.76 20.12
N ASP A 179 22.29 -2.58 19.17
CA ASP A 179 22.12 -2.16 17.79
C ASP A 179 20.78 -1.43 17.59
N LEU A 180 20.80 -0.12 17.81
CA LEU A 180 19.63 0.74 17.64
C LEU A 180 19.22 0.94 16.19
N ASN A 181 20.06 0.52 15.25
CA ASN A 181 19.71 0.46 13.84
C ASN A 181 18.84 -0.75 13.55
N HIS A 182 18.52 -1.60 14.53
CA HIS A 182 17.71 -2.80 14.32
C HIS A 182 16.86 -3.05 15.57
N MET A 183 15.86 -2.17 15.80
CA MET A 183 14.96 -2.28 16.95
C MET A 183 13.85 -3.31 16.72
N LYS A 184 13.65 -4.17 17.73
CA LYS A 184 12.73 -5.29 17.69
C LYS A 184 11.50 -5.10 18.58
N GLN A 185 11.65 -4.57 19.79
CA GLN A 185 10.60 -4.63 20.80
C GLN A 185 10.70 -3.50 21.83
N ILE A 186 9.56 -3.02 22.32
CA ILE A 186 9.43 -2.17 23.51
C ILE A 186 8.73 -2.97 24.61
N VAL A 187 9.28 -2.95 25.83
CA VAL A 187 8.75 -3.71 26.98
C VAL A 187 8.55 -2.80 28.18
N PHE A 188 7.34 -2.76 28.72
CA PHE A 188 6.98 -2.13 29.99
C PHE A 188 6.94 -3.19 31.09
N SER A 189 7.91 -3.18 31.99
CA SER A 189 8.07 -4.17 33.06
C SER A 189 7.93 -3.56 34.46
N ILE A 190 7.32 -4.32 35.37
CA ILE A 190 7.06 -3.93 36.75
C ILE A 190 7.62 -5.02 37.66
N TYR A 191 8.43 -4.63 38.64
CA TYR A 191 9.13 -5.56 39.54
C TYR A 191 8.89 -5.20 41.01
N GLY A 192 8.82 -6.22 41.86
CA GLY A 192 8.74 -6.03 43.30
C GLY A 192 9.97 -5.30 43.83
N GLN A 193 9.78 -4.30 44.70
CA GLN A 193 10.89 -3.56 45.31
C GLN A 193 10.95 -3.76 46.82
N ASN A 194 12.14 -4.05 47.35
CA ASN A 194 12.44 -4.03 48.79
C ASN A 194 11.47 -4.84 49.67
N ASN A 195 11.01 -6.02 49.23
CA ASN A 195 10.02 -6.82 49.96
C ASN A 195 8.65 -6.14 50.17
N GLN A 196 8.34 -5.13 49.36
CA GLN A 196 7.05 -4.43 49.37
C GLN A 196 6.25 -4.84 48.14
N SER A 197 5.01 -5.31 48.34
CA SER A 197 4.09 -5.53 47.24
C SER A 197 3.73 -4.20 46.58
N GLN A 198 3.54 -4.23 45.25
CA GLN A 198 3.11 -3.09 44.47
C GLN A 198 1.87 -3.46 43.66
N SER A 199 0.86 -2.60 43.67
CA SER A 199 -0.32 -2.78 42.84
C SER A 199 -0.87 -1.43 42.43
N GLY A 200 -1.53 -1.39 41.28
CA GLY A 200 -2.22 -0.19 40.82
C GLY A 200 -2.49 -0.24 39.33
N ASP A 201 -2.95 0.89 38.83
CA ASP A 201 -3.17 1.12 37.42
C ASP A 201 -2.17 2.17 36.93
N ILE A 202 -1.53 1.88 35.80
CA ILE A 202 -0.77 2.86 35.03
C ILE A 202 -1.44 3.00 33.67
N TYR A 203 -1.56 4.25 33.25
CA TYR A 203 -2.09 4.62 31.95
C TYR A 203 -0.95 5.13 31.10
N ILE A 204 -0.85 4.64 29.86
CA ILE A 204 0.21 4.97 28.90
C ILE A 204 -0.46 5.41 27.60
N ASP A 205 0.09 6.46 27.00
CA ASP A 205 -0.45 7.08 25.81
C ASP A 205 0.67 7.71 24.94
N GLN A 206 0.41 8.01 23.66
CA GLN A 206 1.32 8.72 22.74
C GLN A 206 2.77 8.19 22.76
N LEU A 207 2.94 6.89 22.53
CA LEU A 207 4.25 6.29 22.24
C LEU A 207 4.79 6.91 20.96
N SER A 208 5.96 7.54 21.05
CA SER A 208 6.63 8.11 19.88
C SER A 208 8.15 8.05 20.01
N PHE A 209 8.83 8.01 18.87
CA PHE A 209 10.26 8.25 18.80
C PHE A 209 10.51 9.71 18.44
N LEU A 210 11.39 10.36 19.19
CA LEU A 210 12.00 11.61 18.76
C LEU A 210 13.21 11.28 17.91
N THR A 211 13.21 11.74 16.67
CA THR A 211 14.32 11.59 15.75
C THR A 211 15.04 12.92 15.54
N ASN A 212 16.26 12.88 15.02
CA ASN A 212 16.98 14.07 14.52
C ASN A 212 16.54 14.46 13.09
N GLU A 213 15.48 13.85 12.58
CA GLU A 213 14.93 14.13 11.27
C GLU A 213 14.33 15.53 11.24
N ILE A 214 14.40 16.19 10.09
CA ILE A 214 13.75 17.47 9.87
C ILE A 214 12.34 17.18 9.35
N PRO A 215 11.28 17.76 9.95
CA PRO A 215 9.91 17.55 9.49
C PRO A 215 9.80 17.86 8.00
N TYR A 216 9.17 16.94 7.28
CA TYR A 216 9.21 16.88 5.84
C TYR A 216 8.16 17.80 5.20
N ASP A 217 8.54 18.54 4.16
CA ASP A 217 7.62 19.34 3.35
C ASP A 217 7.48 18.71 1.95
N ALA A 218 6.40 17.96 1.74
CA ALA A 218 6.14 17.25 0.48
C ALA A 218 5.95 18.19 -0.72
N SER A 219 5.56 19.45 -0.47
CA SER A 219 5.37 20.44 -1.52
C SER A 219 6.66 20.83 -2.23
N ALA A 220 7.82 20.53 -1.63
CA ALA A 220 9.13 20.83 -2.18
C ALA A 220 9.65 19.77 -3.18
N TRP A 221 8.96 18.63 -3.32
CA TRP A 221 9.43 17.47 -4.12
C TRP A 221 8.80 17.43 -5.52
N SER A 222 9.55 16.94 -6.50
CA SER A 222 8.96 16.61 -7.81
C SER A 222 7.97 15.46 -7.68
N ASP A 223 7.04 15.36 -8.61
CA ASP A 223 6.02 14.30 -8.60
C ASP A 223 6.68 12.92 -8.65
N GLU A 224 7.73 12.75 -9.44
CA GLU A 224 8.45 11.47 -9.54
C GLU A 224 9.09 11.07 -8.22
N ALA A 225 9.73 12.02 -7.51
CA ALA A 225 10.35 11.74 -6.22
C ALA A 225 9.31 11.40 -5.14
N PHE A 226 8.16 12.09 -5.16
CA PHE A 226 7.05 11.80 -4.25
C PHE A 226 6.44 10.42 -4.51
N LEU A 227 6.19 10.08 -5.78
CA LEU A 227 5.62 8.79 -6.17
C LEU A 227 6.59 7.61 -5.93
N ASP A 228 7.89 7.82 -6.12
CA ASP A 228 8.92 6.84 -5.78
C ASP A 228 8.93 6.56 -4.27
N LEU A 229 8.78 7.59 -3.43
CA LEU A 229 8.61 7.44 -1.98
C LEU A 229 7.33 6.64 -1.65
N VAL A 230 6.19 7.00 -2.22
CA VAL A 230 4.92 6.27 -1.99
C VAL A 230 5.08 4.78 -2.37
N SER A 231 5.68 4.51 -3.53
CA SER A 231 5.92 3.14 -4.02
C SER A 231 6.82 2.35 -3.08
N GLN A 232 7.94 2.91 -2.66
CA GLN A 232 8.88 2.25 -1.74
C GLN A 232 8.22 1.93 -0.40
N ARG A 233 7.31 2.78 0.07
CA ARG A 233 6.62 2.57 1.34
C ARG A 233 5.53 1.50 1.23
N ALA A 234 4.76 1.50 0.15
CA ALA A 234 3.85 0.40 -0.15
C ALA A 234 4.61 -0.95 -0.28
N PHE A 235 5.80 -0.95 -0.90
CA PHE A 235 6.65 -2.14 -0.99
C PHE A 235 7.07 -2.69 0.38
N MET A 236 7.27 -1.83 1.39
CA MET A 236 7.63 -2.27 2.75
C MET A 236 6.59 -3.17 3.39
N TYR A 237 5.32 -3.07 2.98
CA TYR A 237 4.28 -4.01 3.39
C TYR A 237 4.69 -5.45 3.06
N PHE A 238 5.06 -5.71 1.81
CA PHE A 238 5.41 -7.04 1.30
C PHE A 238 6.73 -7.60 1.83
N LEU A 239 7.62 -6.75 2.35
CA LEU A 239 8.81 -7.21 3.06
C LEU A 239 8.52 -7.59 4.52
N THR A 240 7.59 -6.87 5.16
CA THR A 240 7.38 -6.93 6.60
C THR A 240 6.30 -7.93 7.00
N PHE A 241 5.19 -7.95 6.28
CA PHE A 241 4.00 -8.73 6.61
C PHE A 241 3.99 -10.04 5.84
N THR A 242 4.92 -10.92 6.17
CA THR A 242 5.03 -12.25 5.54
C THR A 242 5.12 -13.36 6.59
N ASP A 243 4.61 -14.54 6.26
CA ASP A 243 4.71 -15.72 7.13
C ASP A 243 6.06 -16.46 6.97
N THR A 244 6.23 -17.58 7.69
CA THR A 244 7.46 -18.39 7.58
C THR A 244 7.59 -19.12 6.25
N LEU A 245 6.51 -19.30 5.48
CA LEU A 245 6.54 -19.79 4.10
C LEU A 245 6.94 -18.68 3.11
N GLY A 246 6.92 -17.42 3.56
CA GLY A 246 7.22 -16.22 2.79
C GLY A 246 5.99 -15.59 2.15
N PHE A 247 4.79 -16.07 2.45
CA PHE A 247 3.53 -15.56 1.89
C PHE A 247 3.11 -14.27 2.59
N ALA A 248 2.68 -13.27 1.81
CA ALA A 248 2.14 -12.03 2.35
C ALA A 248 0.86 -12.29 3.17
N TYR A 249 0.76 -11.68 4.35
CA TYR A 249 -0.48 -11.66 5.12
C TYR A 249 -1.58 -10.93 4.34
N ASP A 250 -2.84 -11.16 4.72
CA ASP A 250 -3.98 -10.40 4.19
C ASP A 250 -3.92 -8.93 4.63
N ARG A 251 -3.65 -8.73 5.92
CA ARG A 251 -3.66 -7.43 6.59
C ARG A 251 -2.54 -7.27 7.61
N SER A 252 -2.20 -6.03 7.95
CA SER A 252 -1.13 -5.71 8.91
C SER A 252 -1.48 -6.00 10.38
N THR A 253 -2.76 -6.22 10.70
CA THR A 253 -3.27 -6.30 12.08
C THR A 253 -3.17 -7.70 12.71
N PHE A 254 -3.29 -8.77 11.91
CA PHE A 254 -3.23 -10.16 12.39
C PHE A 254 -2.36 -11.01 11.47
N SER A 255 -1.66 -11.97 12.06
CA SER A 255 -0.69 -12.85 11.36
C SER A 255 -1.21 -14.28 11.22
N ASP A 256 -2.52 -14.48 11.31
CA ASP A 256 -3.15 -15.79 11.36
C ASP A 256 -3.60 -16.32 9.99
N LEU A 257 -3.65 -15.47 8.96
CA LEU A 257 -3.99 -15.89 7.60
C LEU A 257 -3.24 -15.08 6.53
N VAL A 258 -3.11 -15.70 5.36
CA VAL A 258 -2.55 -15.10 4.14
C VAL A 258 -3.62 -15.09 3.04
N SER A 259 -3.64 -14.02 2.25
CA SER A 259 -4.48 -13.91 1.04
C SER A 259 -3.68 -14.35 -0.18
N VAL A 260 -4.24 -15.24 -0.99
CA VAL A 260 -3.57 -15.72 -2.21
C VAL A 260 -3.45 -14.61 -3.25
N GLY A 261 -4.44 -13.72 -3.36
CA GLY A 261 -4.34 -12.50 -4.17
C GLY A 261 -3.18 -11.61 -3.74
N SER A 262 -3.00 -11.38 -2.44
CA SER A 262 -1.87 -10.62 -1.89
C SER A 262 -0.51 -11.22 -2.24
N ILE A 263 -0.39 -12.56 -2.30
CA ILE A 263 0.86 -13.22 -2.76
C ILE A 263 1.16 -12.89 -4.24
N GLY A 264 0.13 -12.75 -5.08
CA GLY A 264 0.29 -12.33 -6.48
C GLY A 264 0.89 -10.92 -6.60
N PHE A 265 0.35 -9.98 -5.83
CA PHE A 265 0.92 -8.63 -5.75
C PHE A 265 2.33 -8.63 -5.15
N GLN A 266 2.55 -9.41 -4.08
CA GLN A 266 3.86 -9.58 -3.44
C GLN A 266 4.96 -10.02 -4.41
N LEU A 267 4.68 -11.02 -5.25
CA LEU A 267 5.63 -11.53 -6.24
C LEU A 267 6.01 -10.47 -7.28
N SER A 268 5.03 -9.70 -7.74
CA SER A 268 5.26 -8.58 -8.66
C SER A 268 6.04 -7.44 -7.98
N ALA A 269 5.68 -7.12 -6.73
CA ALA A 269 6.36 -6.14 -5.89
C ALA A 269 7.84 -6.51 -5.66
N TYR A 270 8.16 -7.79 -5.46
CA TYR A 270 9.54 -8.26 -5.36
C TYR A 270 10.32 -8.13 -6.67
N CYS A 271 9.67 -8.24 -7.83
CA CYS A 271 10.33 -7.93 -9.11
C CYS A 271 10.66 -6.44 -9.22
N ILE A 272 9.73 -5.56 -8.82
CA ILE A 272 9.97 -4.10 -8.78
C ILE A 272 11.12 -3.81 -7.81
N GLY A 273 11.04 -4.31 -6.57
CA GLY A 273 12.06 -4.08 -5.56
C GLY A 273 13.45 -4.55 -6.00
N ASP A 274 13.55 -5.67 -6.72
CA ASP A 274 14.83 -6.18 -7.23
C ASP A 274 15.37 -5.28 -8.36
N GLU A 275 14.53 -4.91 -9.34
CA GLU A 275 14.90 -4.01 -10.43
C GLU A 275 15.31 -2.61 -9.95
N ARG A 276 14.68 -2.12 -8.88
CA ARG A 276 14.96 -0.80 -8.29
C ARG A 276 16.10 -0.84 -7.26
N GLY A 277 16.56 -2.03 -6.88
CA GLY A 277 17.55 -2.21 -5.83
C GLY A 277 17.06 -1.73 -4.48
N TRP A 278 15.79 -2.01 -4.18
CA TRP A 278 15.19 -1.81 -2.88
C TRP A 278 15.65 -2.95 -1.94
N ALA A 279 15.00 -4.10 -1.98
CA ALA A 279 15.38 -5.30 -1.23
C ALA A 279 16.66 -6.04 -1.69
N ASP A 280 17.59 -6.37 -0.78
CA ASP A 280 18.56 -7.46 -1.02
C ASP A 280 17.89 -8.85 -0.88
N GLY A 281 18.35 -9.83 -1.67
CA GLY A 281 17.95 -11.23 -1.55
C GLY A 281 16.51 -11.56 -1.99
N LEU A 282 15.88 -10.66 -2.76
CA LEU A 282 14.52 -10.83 -3.27
C LEU A 282 14.36 -12.06 -4.17
N GLU A 283 15.34 -12.34 -5.04
CA GLU A 283 15.35 -13.56 -5.86
C GLU A 283 15.19 -14.83 -5.02
N ALA A 284 15.94 -14.94 -3.91
CA ALA A 284 15.88 -16.09 -3.01
C ALA A 284 14.54 -16.19 -2.26
N ARG A 285 13.92 -15.04 -1.92
CA ARG A 285 12.57 -14.98 -1.34
C ARG A 285 11.52 -15.47 -2.35
N VAL A 286 11.61 -15.02 -3.60
CA VAL A 286 10.74 -15.48 -4.69
C VAL A 286 10.88 -16.98 -4.92
N GLU A 287 12.10 -17.49 -5.03
CA GLU A 287 12.32 -18.94 -5.19
C GLU A 287 11.70 -19.74 -4.03
N LYS A 288 11.84 -19.25 -2.79
CA LYS A 288 11.22 -19.87 -1.61
C LYS A 288 9.69 -19.88 -1.71
N ILE A 289 9.06 -18.76 -2.05
CA ILE A 289 7.60 -18.65 -2.19
C ILE A 289 7.09 -19.62 -3.26
N LEU A 290 7.67 -19.59 -4.46
CA LEU A 290 7.26 -20.44 -5.57
C LEU A 290 7.46 -21.93 -5.27
N ARG A 291 8.59 -22.29 -4.64
CA ARG A 291 8.85 -23.66 -4.19
C ARG A 291 7.81 -24.12 -3.16
N ASN A 292 7.48 -23.24 -2.21
CA ASN A 292 6.51 -23.57 -1.15
C ASN A 292 5.12 -23.75 -1.75
N LEU A 293 4.63 -22.81 -2.57
CA LEU A 293 3.36 -22.92 -3.29
C LEU A 293 3.26 -24.24 -4.08
N ARG A 294 4.32 -24.58 -4.84
CA ARG A 294 4.38 -25.82 -5.61
C ARG A 294 4.24 -27.08 -4.75
N ASN A 295 4.79 -27.05 -3.54
CA ASN A 295 4.87 -28.21 -2.66
C ASN A 295 3.67 -28.31 -1.70
N LEU A 296 2.76 -27.34 -1.70
CA LEU A 296 1.52 -27.43 -0.93
C LEU A 296 0.66 -28.60 -1.43
N GLU A 297 -0.04 -29.25 -0.50
CA GLU A 297 -0.92 -30.36 -0.83
C GLU A 297 -2.16 -29.85 -1.57
N MET A 298 -2.55 -30.55 -2.63
CA MET A 298 -3.69 -30.21 -3.48
C MET A 298 -4.68 -31.37 -3.52
N GLY A 299 -5.96 -31.11 -3.24
CA GLY A 299 -6.95 -32.17 -3.17
C GLY A 299 -8.37 -31.71 -2.89
N PRO A 300 -9.37 -32.56 -3.18
CA PRO A 300 -10.78 -32.23 -2.99
C PRO A 300 -11.24 -32.34 -1.54
N GLN A 301 -10.35 -32.68 -0.60
CA GLN A 301 -10.70 -32.85 0.81
C GLN A 301 -10.84 -31.49 1.50
N ALA A 302 -11.80 -31.40 2.43
CA ALA A 302 -12.14 -30.14 3.10
C ALA A 302 -11.03 -29.53 3.98
N PHE A 303 -10.06 -30.35 4.40
CA PHE A 303 -8.97 -29.95 5.30
C PHE A 303 -7.63 -30.50 4.79
N GLY A 304 -6.54 -29.82 5.15
CA GLY A 304 -5.16 -30.26 4.87
C GLY A 304 -4.67 -29.99 3.44
N ASN A 305 -5.42 -29.24 2.64
CA ASN A 305 -5.04 -28.87 1.27
C ASN A 305 -4.99 -27.34 1.14
N ALA A 306 -4.12 -26.83 0.27
CA ALA A 306 -4.05 -25.43 -0.13
C ALA A 306 -4.96 -25.08 -1.31
N GLY A 307 -5.46 -26.10 -2.00
CA GLY A 307 -6.24 -25.92 -3.21
C GLY A 307 -6.61 -27.23 -3.88
N TYR A 308 -7.15 -27.13 -5.09
CA TYR A 308 -7.59 -28.27 -5.89
C TYR A 308 -7.52 -27.91 -7.38
N ARG A 309 -7.04 -28.85 -8.20
CA ARG A 309 -6.90 -28.67 -9.67
C ARG A 309 -6.10 -27.44 -10.08
N GLY A 310 -5.05 -27.14 -9.31
CA GLY A 310 -4.17 -25.99 -9.52
C GLY A 310 -4.73 -24.65 -9.06
N PHE A 311 -6.02 -24.56 -8.75
CA PHE A 311 -6.59 -23.40 -8.05
C PHE A 311 -6.23 -23.45 -6.56
N PHE A 312 -6.13 -22.29 -5.96
CA PHE A 312 -5.89 -22.11 -4.54
C PHE A 312 -7.15 -21.59 -3.83
N TYR A 313 -7.27 -21.87 -2.54
CA TYR A 313 -8.29 -21.24 -1.69
C TYR A 313 -7.98 -19.74 -1.52
N HIS A 314 -9.02 -18.91 -1.38
CA HIS A 314 -8.88 -17.46 -1.16
C HIS A 314 -7.92 -17.14 -0.01
N PHE A 315 -8.14 -17.78 1.15
CA PHE A 315 -7.30 -17.65 2.33
C PHE A 315 -6.67 -18.97 2.76
N LEU A 316 -5.38 -18.90 3.12
CA LEU A 316 -4.63 -20.00 3.72
C LEU A 316 -4.22 -19.64 5.15
N ASN A 317 -4.11 -20.65 6.03
CA ASN A 317 -3.48 -20.49 7.33
C ASN A 317 -2.00 -20.14 7.14
N SER A 318 -1.57 -19.09 7.81
CA SER A 318 -0.17 -18.71 7.87
C SER A 318 0.69 -19.86 8.39
N ASN A 319 1.89 -20.00 7.85
CA ASN A 319 2.92 -21.00 8.19
C ASN A 319 2.63 -22.44 7.78
N THR A 320 1.36 -22.83 7.59
CA THR A 320 1.00 -24.17 7.12
C THR A 320 0.67 -24.19 5.63
N GLY A 321 0.12 -23.09 5.10
CA GLY A 321 -0.37 -23.00 3.73
C GLY A 321 -1.60 -23.87 3.46
N GLU A 322 -2.25 -24.41 4.49
CA GLU A 322 -3.51 -25.15 4.37
C GLU A 322 -4.68 -24.16 4.31
N ARG A 323 -5.81 -24.53 3.70
CA ARG A 323 -7.05 -23.76 3.71
C ARG A 323 -7.38 -23.24 5.13
N LYS A 324 -7.68 -21.94 5.24
CA LYS A 324 -7.87 -21.28 6.54
C LYS A 324 -8.99 -21.90 7.37
N ASP A 325 -10.18 -22.03 6.79
CA ASP A 325 -11.33 -22.70 7.41
C ASP A 325 -12.37 -23.17 6.37
N GLY A 326 -13.48 -23.76 6.84
CA GLY A 326 -14.52 -24.37 6.01
C GLY A 326 -15.41 -23.39 5.23
N ASN A 327 -15.36 -22.09 5.50
CA ASN A 327 -16.11 -21.06 4.77
C ASN A 327 -15.34 -20.50 3.57
N VAL A 328 -14.04 -20.79 3.45
CA VAL A 328 -13.18 -20.24 2.41
C VAL A 328 -13.31 -21.03 1.11
N GLU A 329 -13.73 -20.40 0.03
CA GLU A 329 -13.88 -21.03 -1.29
C GLU A 329 -12.55 -21.22 -2.01
N LEU A 330 -12.52 -22.22 -2.90
CA LEU A 330 -11.50 -22.31 -3.94
C LEU A 330 -11.74 -21.14 -4.90
N SER A 331 -10.79 -20.22 -4.99
CA SER A 331 -11.02 -18.89 -5.59
C SER A 331 -10.43 -18.78 -6.98
N LEU A 332 -11.27 -18.38 -7.94
CA LEU A 332 -10.87 -18.08 -9.31
C LEU A 332 -9.99 -16.83 -9.38
N TYR A 333 -10.44 -15.72 -8.76
CA TYR A 333 -9.77 -14.43 -8.88
C TYR A 333 -8.44 -14.42 -8.13
N ASP A 334 -8.37 -14.94 -6.91
CA ASP A 334 -7.10 -14.99 -6.17
C ASP A 334 -6.06 -15.87 -6.86
N THR A 335 -6.49 -17.01 -7.43
CA THR A 335 -5.60 -17.84 -8.24
C THR A 335 -5.08 -17.07 -9.46
N MET A 336 -5.96 -16.30 -10.12
CA MET A 336 -5.56 -15.45 -11.25
C MET A 336 -4.55 -14.38 -10.84
N LEU A 337 -4.78 -13.65 -9.75
CA LEU A 337 -3.88 -12.61 -9.24
C LEU A 337 -2.52 -13.22 -8.89
N LEU A 338 -2.52 -14.38 -8.22
CA LEU A 338 -1.32 -15.15 -7.94
C LEU A 338 -0.56 -15.48 -9.24
N MET A 339 -1.24 -15.98 -10.26
CA MET A 339 -0.59 -16.39 -11.50
C MET A 339 0.06 -15.22 -12.27
N TYR A 340 -0.50 -14.01 -12.22
CA TYR A 340 0.17 -12.83 -12.80
C TYR A 340 1.52 -12.56 -12.10
N GLY A 341 1.55 -12.56 -10.77
CA GLY A 341 2.79 -12.41 -10.01
C GLY A 341 3.81 -13.52 -10.28
N VAL A 342 3.35 -14.77 -10.33
CA VAL A 342 4.17 -15.95 -10.68
C VAL A 342 4.81 -15.79 -12.05
N LEU A 343 4.04 -15.37 -13.06
CA LEU A 343 4.54 -15.18 -14.42
C LEU A 343 5.46 -13.95 -14.53
N ASN A 344 5.23 -12.86 -13.79
CA ASN A 344 6.19 -11.76 -13.74
C ASN A 344 7.54 -12.19 -13.14
N CYS A 345 7.54 -12.96 -12.05
CA CYS A 345 8.77 -13.53 -11.50
C CYS A 345 9.50 -14.42 -12.49
N LYS A 346 8.77 -15.21 -13.29
CA LYS A 346 9.33 -16.01 -14.37
C LYS A 346 10.05 -15.13 -15.40
N GLU A 347 9.44 -14.03 -15.83
CA GLU A 347 10.05 -13.17 -16.85
C GLU A 347 11.23 -12.35 -16.30
N HIS A 348 11.15 -11.91 -15.04
CA HIS A 348 12.19 -11.11 -14.38
C HIS A 348 13.43 -11.95 -14.06
N PHE A 349 13.26 -13.04 -13.29
CA PHE A 349 14.35 -13.94 -12.89
C PHE A 349 14.57 -15.06 -13.92
N LYS A 350 14.72 -14.67 -15.19
CA LYS A 350 14.85 -15.59 -16.34
C LYS A 350 16.08 -16.50 -16.29
N ASP A 351 17.13 -16.09 -15.59
CA ASP A 351 18.39 -16.82 -15.47
C ASP A 351 18.39 -17.83 -14.28
N ASN A 352 17.29 -17.89 -13.49
CA ASN A 352 17.12 -18.82 -12.38
C ASN A 352 16.25 -20.02 -12.78
N ASP A 353 16.90 -21.16 -13.03
CA ASP A 353 16.23 -22.40 -13.46
C ASP A 353 15.15 -22.91 -12.49
N SER A 354 15.33 -22.72 -11.17
CA SER A 354 14.34 -23.11 -10.15
C SER A 354 13.08 -22.27 -10.29
N ILE A 355 13.21 -20.93 -10.36
CA ILE A 355 12.08 -20.01 -10.55
C ILE A 355 11.37 -20.32 -11.87
N GLN A 356 12.13 -20.51 -12.96
CA GLN A 356 11.56 -20.89 -14.26
C GLN A 356 10.68 -22.14 -14.17
N SER A 357 11.18 -23.18 -13.49
CA SER A 357 10.48 -24.45 -13.35
C SER A 357 9.27 -24.37 -12.43
N TYR A 358 9.37 -23.69 -11.29
CA TYR A 358 8.27 -23.59 -10.34
C TYR A 358 7.14 -22.73 -10.88
N ALA A 359 7.48 -21.56 -11.47
CA ALA A 359 6.48 -20.67 -12.04
C ALA A 359 5.72 -21.32 -13.19
N GLN A 360 6.43 -22.01 -14.10
CA GLN A 360 5.77 -22.73 -15.19
C GLN A 360 4.86 -23.84 -14.67
N TYR A 361 5.32 -24.62 -13.70
CA TYR A 361 4.53 -25.69 -13.11
C TYR A 361 3.24 -25.17 -12.48
N LEU A 362 3.32 -24.08 -11.71
CA LEU A 362 2.17 -23.50 -11.03
C LEU A 362 1.11 -23.04 -12.04
N TYR A 363 1.51 -22.32 -13.08
CA TYR A 363 0.58 -21.86 -14.11
C TYR A 363 -0.01 -23.00 -14.94
N ASP A 364 0.81 -23.97 -15.36
CA ASP A 364 0.36 -25.11 -16.18
C ASP A 364 -0.57 -26.05 -15.41
N ALA A 365 -0.52 -26.04 -14.07
CA ALA A 365 -1.35 -26.88 -13.21
C ALA A 365 -2.80 -26.37 -13.08
N VAL A 366 -3.06 -25.08 -13.36
CA VAL A 366 -4.40 -24.49 -13.23
C VAL A 366 -5.31 -25.00 -14.34
N GLN A 367 -6.37 -25.71 -13.96
CA GLN A 367 -7.33 -26.30 -14.90
C GLN A 367 -8.45 -25.32 -15.24
N TRP A 368 -8.15 -24.25 -15.97
CA TRP A 368 -9.11 -23.17 -16.28
C TRP A 368 -10.43 -23.71 -16.87
N ASP A 369 -10.33 -24.65 -17.80
CA ASP A 369 -11.47 -25.32 -18.44
C ASP A 369 -12.41 -26.05 -17.45
N TRP A 370 -11.90 -26.52 -16.31
CA TRP A 370 -12.71 -27.17 -15.28
C TRP A 370 -13.60 -26.21 -14.50
N MET A 371 -13.22 -24.93 -14.41
CA MET A 371 -13.97 -23.91 -13.67
C MET A 371 -15.07 -23.23 -14.51
N VAL A 372 -15.29 -23.72 -15.74
CA VAL A 372 -16.30 -23.18 -16.67
C VAL A 372 -17.58 -24.00 -16.62
N ASP A 373 -18.73 -23.33 -16.49
CA ASP A 373 -20.03 -23.96 -16.70
C ASP A 373 -20.22 -24.23 -18.20
N SER A 374 -20.30 -25.53 -18.54
CA SER A 374 -20.49 -25.98 -19.93
C SER A 374 -21.81 -25.53 -20.59
N THR A 375 -22.76 -25.00 -19.82
CA THR A 375 -24.10 -24.61 -20.29
C THR A 375 -24.15 -23.17 -20.77
N ASN A 376 -23.61 -22.23 -19.98
CA ASN A 376 -23.60 -20.80 -20.29
C ASN A 376 -22.21 -20.30 -20.73
N HIS A 377 -21.18 -21.15 -20.65
CA HIS A 377 -19.79 -20.88 -20.97
C HIS A 377 -19.10 -19.86 -20.05
N GLN A 378 -19.70 -19.52 -18.91
CA GLN A 378 -19.14 -18.58 -17.93
C GLN A 378 -18.32 -19.32 -16.88
N PHE A 379 -17.30 -18.66 -16.31
CA PHE A 379 -16.59 -19.19 -15.15
C PHE A 379 -17.49 -19.15 -13.91
N TYR A 380 -17.41 -20.19 -13.08
CA TYR A 380 -17.88 -20.14 -11.70
C TYR A 380 -16.95 -19.27 -10.87
N LEU A 381 -17.49 -18.49 -9.92
CA LEU A 381 -16.65 -17.68 -9.02
C LEU A 381 -15.82 -18.52 -8.04
N GLY A 382 -16.38 -19.64 -7.58
CA GLY A 382 -15.69 -20.51 -6.63
C GLY A 382 -16.19 -21.94 -6.59
N TRP A 383 -15.54 -22.76 -5.77
CA TRP A 383 -15.93 -24.15 -5.48
C TRP A 383 -15.68 -24.48 -4.01
N THR A 384 -16.52 -25.31 -3.41
CA THR A 384 -16.35 -25.73 -2.00
C THR A 384 -16.20 -27.25 -1.85
N PRO A 385 -15.21 -27.73 -1.09
CA PRO A 385 -14.98 -29.17 -0.89
C PRO A 385 -16.04 -29.84 -0.01
N GLU A 386 -16.73 -29.09 0.85
CA GLU A 386 -17.80 -29.60 1.72
C GLU A 386 -18.95 -30.20 0.90
N THR A 387 -19.33 -29.51 -0.17
CA THR A 387 -20.45 -29.88 -1.03
C THR A 387 -19.98 -30.55 -2.32
N GLN A 388 -18.70 -30.38 -2.67
CA GLN A 388 -18.14 -30.67 -3.98
C GLN A 388 -18.89 -29.97 -5.13
N GLN A 389 -19.47 -28.81 -4.86
CA GLN A 389 -20.21 -28.01 -5.83
C GLN A 389 -19.52 -26.67 -6.07
N PHE A 390 -19.70 -26.17 -7.29
CA PHE A 390 -19.38 -24.79 -7.64
C PHE A 390 -20.37 -23.83 -6.98
N THR A 391 -19.94 -22.59 -6.75
CA THR A 391 -20.84 -21.52 -6.32
C THR A 391 -21.91 -21.25 -7.39
N SER A 392 -23.08 -20.77 -6.97
CA SER A 392 -24.15 -20.39 -7.91
C SER A 392 -23.80 -19.20 -8.80
N ASN A 393 -22.88 -18.35 -8.34
CA ASN A 393 -22.50 -17.12 -9.03
C ASN A 393 -21.43 -17.39 -10.09
N HIS A 394 -21.51 -16.62 -11.17
CA HIS A 394 -20.63 -16.70 -12.32
C HIS A 394 -19.97 -15.36 -12.61
N VAL A 395 -18.89 -15.38 -13.39
CA VAL A 395 -18.28 -14.19 -13.98
C VAL A 395 -19.18 -13.70 -15.13
N ASP A 396 -20.11 -12.79 -14.83
CA ASP A 396 -21.13 -12.31 -15.79
C ASP A 396 -21.33 -10.79 -15.78
N GLY A 397 -20.23 -10.03 -15.77
CA GLY A 397 -20.24 -8.58 -15.77
C GLY A 397 -18.91 -7.98 -16.21
N TYR A 398 -18.82 -6.65 -16.19
CA TYR A 398 -17.58 -5.95 -16.50
C TYR A 398 -16.78 -5.67 -15.23
N THR A 399 -15.64 -6.36 -15.10
CA THR A 399 -14.56 -6.03 -14.17
C THR A 399 -13.21 -6.31 -14.81
N ASP A 400 -12.19 -5.59 -14.39
CA ASP A 400 -10.81 -5.84 -14.75
C ASP A 400 -10.33 -7.24 -14.32
N GLU A 401 -10.77 -7.74 -13.17
CA GLU A 401 -10.47 -9.10 -12.73
C GLU A 401 -11.01 -10.16 -13.69
N ALA A 402 -12.23 -9.97 -14.20
CA ALA A 402 -12.81 -10.86 -15.20
C ALA A 402 -11.98 -10.85 -16.50
N LEU A 403 -11.49 -9.69 -16.93
CA LEU A 403 -10.58 -9.57 -18.07
C LEU A 403 -9.25 -10.29 -17.82
N LEU A 404 -8.68 -10.13 -16.64
CA LEU A 404 -7.43 -10.78 -16.25
C LEU A 404 -7.55 -12.31 -16.27
N VAL A 405 -8.67 -12.87 -15.76
CA VAL A 405 -8.97 -14.31 -15.83
C VAL A 405 -9.01 -14.78 -17.27
N ASP A 406 -9.77 -14.10 -18.13
CA ASP A 406 -9.92 -14.51 -19.53
C ASP A 406 -8.57 -14.57 -20.26
N ILE A 407 -7.71 -13.57 -20.05
CA ILE A 407 -6.39 -13.52 -20.69
C ILE A 407 -5.52 -14.70 -20.25
N LEU A 408 -5.46 -15.02 -18.95
CA LEU A 408 -4.69 -16.17 -18.49
C LEU A 408 -5.29 -17.49 -18.96
N ALA A 409 -6.60 -17.64 -18.92
CA ALA A 409 -7.26 -18.89 -19.29
C ALA A 409 -7.18 -19.16 -20.80
N LEU A 410 -7.37 -18.13 -21.65
CA LEU A 410 -7.21 -18.23 -23.10
C LEU A 410 -5.75 -18.45 -23.51
N GLY A 411 -4.83 -17.88 -22.74
CA GLY A 411 -3.38 -18.02 -22.93
C GLY A 411 -2.79 -19.37 -22.49
N SER A 412 -3.55 -20.18 -21.74
CA SER A 412 -3.06 -21.45 -21.20
C SER A 412 -2.78 -22.48 -22.30
N SER A 413 -1.64 -23.15 -22.23
CA SER A 413 -1.29 -24.21 -23.19
C SER A 413 -1.72 -25.62 -22.75
N THR A 414 -2.06 -25.79 -21.47
CA THR A 414 -2.42 -27.08 -20.86
C THR A 414 -3.92 -27.24 -20.66
N HIS A 415 -4.58 -26.17 -20.21
CA HIS A 415 -6.01 -26.15 -19.89
C HIS A 415 -6.69 -24.89 -20.46
N PRO A 416 -6.60 -24.63 -21.78
CA PRO A 416 -7.20 -23.44 -22.38
C PRO A 416 -8.74 -23.47 -22.33
N VAL A 417 -9.32 -22.29 -22.13
CA VAL A 417 -10.72 -22.04 -22.51
C VAL A 417 -10.82 -21.56 -23.97
N THR A 418 -12.03 -21.46 -24.51
CA THR A 418 -12.27 -20.87 -25.83
C THR A 418 -12.75 -19.43 -25.70
N MET A 419 -12.75 -18.69 -26.82
CA MET A 419 -13.35 -17.35 -26.87
C MET A 419 -14.84 -17.32 -26.49
N ASP A 420 -15.52 -18.47 -26.46
CA ASP A 420 -16.91 -18.56 -26.01
C ASP A 420 -17.06 -18.06 -24.58
N THR A 421 -16.07 -18.28 -23.70
CA THR A 421 -16.11 -17.80 -22.32
C THR A 421 -16.02 -16.27 -22.25
N TYR A 422 -15.13 -15.68 -23.02
CA TYR A 422 -15.03 -14.23 -23.14
C TYR A 422 -16.30 -13.59 -23.73
N HIS A 423 -16.91 -14.27 -24.72
CA HIS A 423 -18.15 -13.84 -25.38
C HIS A 423 -19.41 -14.06 -24.53
N ALA A 424 -19.36 -14.94 -23.53
CA ALA A 424 -20.47 -15.22 -22.64
C ALA A 424 -20.76 -14.12 -21.61
N ARG A 425 -19.86 -13.13 -21.49
CA ARG A 425 -20.02 -12.02 -20.54
C ARG A 425 -21.14 -11.08 -20.99
N GLU A 426 -22.04 -10.75 -20.07
CA GLU A 426 -23.14 -9.86 -20.40
C GLU A 426 -22.68 -8.40 -20.57
N ARG A 427 -22.58 -7.95 -21.83
CA ARG A 427 -22.38 -6.54 -22.20
C ARG A 427 -23.56 -6.03 -23.03
N LYS A 428 -24.74 -5.91 -22.40
CA LYS A 428 -25.96 -5.42 -23.06
C LYS A 428 -26.10 -3.91 -22.95
N SER A 429 -26.24 -3.26 -24.10
CA SER A 429 -26.57 -1.83 -24.19
C SER A 429 -27.88 -1.52 -23.47
N GLY A 430 -27.86 -0.51 -22.59
CA GLY A 430 -29.01 -0.05 -21.81
C GLY A 430 -29.26 -0.79 -20.49
N VAL A 431 -28.45 -1.81 -20.15
CA VAL A 431 -28.47 -2.48 -18.83
C VAL A 431 -27.14 -2.30 -18.13
N ASN A 432 -26.03 -2.52 -18.84
CA ASN A 432 -24.67 -2.44 -18.30
C ASN A 432 -23.89 -1.25 -18.87
N ILE A 433 -24.60 -0.23 -19.38
CA ILE A 433 -24.00 0.96 -19.99
C ILE A 433 -24.57 2.20 -19.32
N GLY A 434 -23.71 2.93 -18.62
CA GLY A 434 -24.05 4.12 -17.87
C GLY A 434 -23.39 5.39 -18.41
N VAL A 435 -23.87 6.53 -17.94
CA VAL A 435 -23.33 7.86 -18.22
C VAL A 435 -23.35 8.65 -16.93
N TYR A 436 -22.25 9.31 -16.62
CA TYR A 436 -22.16 10.25 -15.50
C TYR A 436 -21.11 11.34 -15.80
N PRO A 437 -21.33 12.61 -15.38
CA PRO A 437 -22.55 13.14 -14.78
C PRO A 437 -23.72 13.17 -15.78
N PRO A 438 -24.98 13.37 -15.33
CA PRO A 438 -26.14 13.42 -16.22
C PRO A 438 -25.96 14.45 -17.36
N GLY A 439 -26.18 14.02 -18.61
CA GLY A 439 -25.99 14.88 -19.78
C GLY A 439 -24.60 14.81 -20.42
N ASN A 440 -23.68 14.03 -19.86
CA ASN A 440 -22.47 13.58 -20.56
C ASN A 440 -22.88 12.72 -21.79
N ASN A 441 -22.10 12.78 -22.88
CA ASN A 441 -22.35 11.99 -24.09
C ASN A 441 -21.49 10.73 -24.16
N ASP A 442 -20.48 10.62 -23.28
CA ASP A 442 -19.58 9.49 -23.23
C ASP A 442 -20.15 8.41 -22.30
N SER A 443 -20.44 7.25 -22.86
CA SER A 443 -20.93 6.10 -22.11
C SER A 443 -19.81 5.15 -21.70
N THR A 444 -20.08 4.40 -20.63
CA THR A 444 -19.15 3.47 -19.99
C THR A 444 -19.87 2.16 -19.71
N VAL A 445 -19.21 1.03 -19.97
CA VAL A 445 -19.62 -0.28 -19.48
C VAL A 445 -19.33 -0.34 -17.99
N VAL A 446 -20.36 -0.58 -17.19
CA VAL A 446 -20.30 -0.43 -15.73
C VAL A 446 -20.18 -1.77 -15.00
N SER A 447 -19.50 -1.75 -13.86
CA SER A 447 -19.49 -2.82 -12.87
C SER A 447 -20.71 -2.72 -11.95
N TRP A 448 -20.92 -3.75 -11.12
CA TRP A 448 -22.06 -3.87 -10.23
C TRP A 448 -22.18 -2.68 -9.25
N SER A 449 -21.14 -2.45 -8.46
CA SER A 449 -21.06 -1.42 -7.41
C SER A 449 -20.37 -0.13 -7.85
N GLY A 450 -19.68 -0.10 -8.99
CA GLY A 450 -18.88 1.05 -9.42
C GLY A 450 -17.61 1.29 -8.61
N SER A 451 -17.13 0.29 -7.88
CA SER A 451 -15.87 0.34 -7.14
C SER A 451 -14.68 0.47 -8.08
N LEU A 452 -13.73 1.38 -7.81
CA LEU A 452 -12.65 1.69 -8.75
C LEU A 452 -11.74 0.50 -9.06
N PHE A 453 -11.52 -0.42 -8.13
CA PHE A 453 -10.67 -1.59 -8.37
C PHE A 453 -11.12 -2.43 -9.57
N ASN A 454 -12.44 -2.40 -9.90
CA ASN A 454 -12.98 -3.04 -11.09
C ASN A 454 -12.51 -2.42 -12.42
N TYR A 455 -11.82 -1.28 -12.39
CA TYR A 455 -11.40 -0.51 -13.56
C TYR A 455 -9.89 -0.22 -13.61
N PHE A 456 -9.12 -0.56 -12.56
CA PHE A 456 -7.65 -0.43 -12.60
C PHE A 456 -6.88 -1.70 -12.24
N PHE A 457 -7.51 -2.78 -11.77
CA PHE A 457 -6.77 -4.01 -11.44
C PHE A 457 -6.03 -4.59 -12.65
N ALA A 458 -6.58 -4.46 -13.86
CA ALA A 458 -5.91 -4.94 -15.07
C ALA A 458 -4.67 -4.09 -15.36
N ASP A 459 -4.72 -2.79 -15.04
CA ASP A 459 -3.61 -1.84 -15.20
C ASP A 459 -2.40 -2.15 -14.30
N CYS A 460 -2.57 -2.97 -13.26
CA CYS A 460 -1.44 -3.47 -12.46
C CYS A 460 -0.47 -4.29 -13.32
N TRP A 461 -0.99 -5.08 -14.26
CA TRP A 461 -0.18 -6.03 -15.05
C TRP A 461 -0.21 -5.79 -16.55
N LEU A 462 -1.25 -5.17 -17.09
CA LEU A 462 -1.49 -5.05 -18.52
C LEU A 462 -1.52 -3.60 -18.95
N ASN A 463 -0.69 -3.24 -19.94
CA ASN A 463 -0.80 -1.94 -20.58
C ASN A 463 -1.89 -1.98 -21.66
N LEU A 464 -3.07 -1.51 -21.31
CA LEU A 464 -4.23 -1.49 -22.20
C LEU A 464 -4.34 -0.21 -23.05
N LYS A 465 -3.58 0.84 -22.73
CA LYS A 465 -3.65 2.17 -23.38
C LYS A 465 -3.47 2.13 -24.90
N TYR A 466 -2.68 1.17 -25.38
CA TYR A 466 -2.38 1.00 -26.80
C TYR A 466 -3.04 -0.23 -27.41
N CYS A 467 -3.98 -0.85 -26.70
CA CYS A 467 -4.82 -1.89 -27.27
C CYS A 467 -5.90 -1.25 -28.14
N GLU A 468 -6.21 -1.91 -29.25
CA GLU A 468 -7.41 -1.58 -30.00
C GLU A 468 -8.66 -2.10 -29.26
N GLN A 469 -9.84 -1.95 -29.88
CA GLN A 469 -11.07 -2.49 -29.33
C GLN A 469 -10.96 -3.99 -29.06
N ASP A 470 -11.57 -4.41 -27.97
CA ASP A 470 -11.70 -5.82 -27.66
C ASP A 470 -12.64 -6.54 -28.63
N ASN A 471 -12.47 -7.86 -28.72
CA ASN A 471 -13.16 -8.73 -29.66
C ASN A 471 -14.42 -9.32 -29.03
N HIS A 472 -15.18 -8.50 -28.30
CA HIS A 472 -16.43 -8.94 -27.68
C HIS A 472 -17.57 -8.99 -28.71
N ALA A 473 -18.33 -10.09 -28.75
CA ALA A 473 -19.32 -10.34 -29.82
C ALA A 473 -20.48 -9.32 -29.87
N THR A 474 -20.98 -8.89 -28.71
CA THR A 474 -22.16 -8.02 -28.61
C THR A 474 -21.84 -6.52 -28.58
N TYR A 475 -20.87 -6.13 -27.75
CA TYR A 475 -20.51 -4.72 -27.53
C TYR A 475 -18.99 -4.61 -27.34
N PRO A 476 -18.22 -4.48 -28.43
CA PRO A 476 -16.78 -4.28 -28.37
C PRO A 476 -16.47 -2.87 -27.88
N ILE A 477 -15.44 -2.74 -27.04
CA ILE A 477 -15.02 -1.46 -26.45
C ILE A 477 -13.51 -1.29 -26.51
N ASP A 478 -13.06 -0.05 -26.53
CA ASP A 478 -11.72 0.28 -26.06
C ASP A 478 -11.74 0.19 -24.53
N VAL A 479 -11.10 -0.84 -23.99
CA VAL A 479 -11.13 -1.18 -22.55
C VAL A 479 -10.44 -0.10 -21.72
N TRP A 480 -9.31 0.45 -22.19
CA TRP A 480 -8.59 1.49 -21.47
C TRP A 480 -9.41 2.78 -21.40
N GLU A 481 -9.99 3.21 -22.52
CA GLU A 481 -10.82 4.40 -22.56
C GLU A 481 -12.12 4.20 -21.75
N ASN A 482 -12.69 2.99 -21.73
CA ASN A 482 -13.82 2.66 -20.86
C ASN A 482 -13.47 2.83 -19.38
N ASN A 483 -12.33 2.28 -18.95
CA ASN A 483 -11.86 2.38 -17.58
C ASN A 483 -11.53 3.83 -17.20
N ARG A 484 -10.86 4.58 -18.09
CA ARG A 484 -10.59 6.01 -17.89
C ARG A 484 -11.87 6.80 -17.64
N ARG A 485 -12.95 6.51 -18.39
CA ARG A 485 -14.26 7.17 -18.21
C ARG A 485 -14.94 6.75 -16.91
N ALA A 486 -14.85 5.48 -16.50
CA ALA A 486 -15.37 5.02 -15.22
C ALA A 486 -14.67 5.72 -14.05
N ILE A 487 -13.35 5.82 -14.11
CA ILE A 487 -12.52 6.51 -13.11
C ILE A 487 -12.84 8.01 -13.11
N GLN A 488 -12.99 8.64 -14.28
CA GLN A 488 -13.42 10.04 -14.39
C GLN A 488 -14.82 10.28 -13.82
N ALA A 489 -15.74 9.34 -14.01
CA ALA A 489 -17.07 9.42 -13.43
C ALA A 489 -17.03 9.31 -11.90
N ASN A 490 -16.23 8.40 -11.35
CA ASN A 490 -16.01 8.28 -9.90
C ASN A 490 -15.36 9.54 -9.30
N TYR A 491 -14.37 10.12 -9.98
CA TYR A 491 -13.78 11.43 -9.60
C TYR A 491 -14.84 12.54 -9.57
N GLN A 492 -15.62 12.67 -10.65
CA GLN A 492 -16.70 13.65 -10.73
C GLN A 492 -17.78 13.39 -9.68
N PHE A 493 -18.03 12.13 -9.33
CA PHE A 493 -19.01 11.75 -8.32
C PHE A 493 -18.63 12.35 -6.96
N CYS A 494 -17.37 12.25 -6.54
CA CYS A 494 -16.92 12.92 -5.32
C CYS A 494 -17.07 14.44 -5.39
N ILE A 495 -16.78 15.07 -6.52
CA ILE A 495 -16.95 16.53 -6.67
C ILE A 495 -18.42 16.93 -6.58
N ASP A 496 -19.31 16.21 -7.25
CA ASP A 496 -20.73 16.52 -7.30
C ASP A 496 -21.41 16.31 -5.93
N HIS A 497 -20.92 15.36 -5.14
CA HIS A 497 -21.49 15.00 -3.83
C HIS A 497 -20.74 15.65 -2.66
N GLN A 498 -19.81 16.58 -2.90
CA GLN A 498 -19.07 17.27 -1.82
C GLN A 498 -19.96 18.16 -0.95
N ASP A 499 -21.03 18.70 -1.55
CA ASP A 499 -22.04 19.58 -0.92
C ASP A 499 -23.39 18.84 -0.78
N ASP A 500 -23.41 17.53 -1.02
CA ASP A 500 -24.64 16.75 -0.90
C ASP A 500 -24.96 16.57 0.58
N VAL A 501 -26.10 17.13 0.97
CA VAL A 501 -26.66 16.94 2.30
C VAL A 501 -26.95 15.46 2.49
N LYS A 502 -26.30 14.85 3.49
CA LYS A 502 -26.62 13.52 4.02
C LYS A 502 -28.14 13.44 4.24
N TRP A 503 -28.69 12.23 4.16
CA TRP A 503 -30.15 12.00 4.21
C TRP A 503 -30.86 12.60 5.44
N ASP A 504 -30.13 12.95 6.50
CA ASP A 504 -30.62 13.56 7.74
C ASP A 504 -30.69 15.11 7.73
N GLY A 505 -30.29 15.77 6.64
CA GLY A 505 -30.68 17.15 6.34
C GLY A 505 -29.78 18.25 6.90
N ASP A 506 -28.63 17.96 7.52
CA ASP A 506 -27.77 19.00 8.14
C ASP A 506 -26.24 18.81 7.95
N ASP A 507 -25.73 17.82 7.20
CA ASP A 507 -24.28 17.66 6.96
C ASP A 507 -23.92 17.21 5.54
N ASP A 508 -22.85 17.76 4.97
CA ASP A 508 -22.31 17.40 3.65
C ASP A 508 -21.28 16.24 3.74
N TYR A 509 -21.01 15.50 2.65
CA TYR A 509 -19.87 14.57 2.56
C TYR A 509 -18.54 15.34 2.44
N LYS A 510 -18.08 15.93 3.55
CA LYS A 510 -16.88 16.78 3.67
C LYS A 510 -15.60 16.08 3.22
N THR A 511 -15.56 14.75 3.33
CA THR A 511 -14.42 13.95 2.84
C THR A 511 -14.27 14.05 1.33
N TYR A 512 -15.35 14.22 0.58
CA TYR A 512 -15.30 14.24 -0.88
C TYR A 512 -14.99 15.64 -1.39
N ASN A 513 -14.06 15.74 -2.34
CA ASN A 513 -13.82 16.95 -3.14
C ASN A 513 -12.86 16.61 -4.29
N ASN A 514 -12.41 17.64 -5.01
CA ASN A 514 -11.51 17.49 -6.16
C ASN A 514 -10.06 17.07 -5.80
N LEU A 515 -9.70 17.06 -4.51
CA LEU A 515 -8.43 16.60 -3.95
C LEU A 515 -8.59 15.38 -3.04
N SER A 516 -9.83 14.89 -2.86
CA SER A 516 -10.14 13.76 -1.99
C SER A 516 -11.25 12.93 -2.61
N TRP A 517 -10.82 11.87 -3.29
CA TRP A 517 -11.64 11.05 -4.19
C TRP A 517 -11.08 9.62 -4.32
N GLY A 518 -11.87 8.75 -4.94
CA GLY A 518 -11.52 7.35 -5.16
C GLY A 518 -12.26 6.33 -4.28
N PRO A 519 -13.60 6.43 -4.07
CA PRO A 519 -14.37 5.34 -3.47
C PRO A 519 -14.13 4.00 -4.19
N THR A 520 -13.66 3.02 -3.42
CA THR A 520 -13.44 1.63 -3.83
C THR A 520 -13.52 0.73 -2.59
N ALA A 521 -13.45 -0.58 -2.77
CA ALA A 521 -13.54 -1.53 -1.67
C ALA A 521 -12.44 -1.29 -0.63
N CYS A 522 -12.83 -1.10 0.62
CA CYS A 522 -11.93 -0.85 1.75
C CYS A 522 -12.67 -1.15 3.06
N ASP A 523 -11.94 -1.12 4.16
CA ASP A 523 -12.55 -0.99 5.48
C ASP A 523 -13.20 0.39 5.61
N ASN A 524 -14.43 0.41 6.10
CA ASN A 524 -15.20 1.63 6.35
C ASN A 524 -15.51 1.73 7.85
N LEU A 525 -15.69 2.97 8.31
CA LEU A 525 -16.16 3.25 9.67
C LEU A 525 -17.50 2.57 9.94
N VAL A 526 -17.61 1.87 11.07
CA VAL A 526 -18.81 1.18 11.55
C VAL A 526 -19.20 1.64 12.94
N PRO A 527 -20.43 1.34 13.41
CA PRO A 527 -20.84 1.71 14.74
C PRO A 527 -20.04 1.11 15.86
N PRO A 528 -19.79 1.89 16.91
CA PRO A 528 -19.13 1.36 18.09
C PRO A 528 -19.88 0.30 18.86
N ASP A 529 -21.20 0.24 18.76
CA ASP A 529 -21.98 -0.85 19.35
C ASP A 529 -22.03 -2.10 18.45
N SER A 530 -21.44 -2.05 17.25
CA SER A 530 -21.28 -3.22 16.36
C SER A 530 -20.33 -4.28 16.93
N GLY A 531 -19.40 -3.86 17.80
CA GLY A 531 -18.32 -4.70 18.31
C GLY A 531 -17.18 -4.95 17.31
N LEU A 532 -17.17 -4.24 16.18
CA LEU A 532 -16.12 -4.20 15.16
C LEU A 532 -15.58 -2.76 15.04
N LEU A 533 -14.30 -2.60 14.68
CA LEU A 533 -13.65 -1.28 14.47
C LEU A 533 -14.02 -0.64 13.14
N SER A 534 -14.06 -1.49 12.14
CA SER A 534 -14.25 -1.19 10.75
C SER A 534 -14.89 -2.42 10.12
N GLU A 535 -15.54 -2.23 8.99
CA GLU A 535 -16.05 -3.34 8.21
C GLU A 535 -15.76 -3.12 6.74
N TYR A 536 -15.35 -4.20 6.10
CA TYR A 536 -14.95 -4.19 4.72
C TYR A 536 -16.17 -4.12 3.80
N TYR A 537 -16.26 -3.07 2.99
CA TYR A 537 -17.36 -2.87 2.05
C TYR A 537 -16.86 -2.45 0.67
N ALA A 538 -17.46 -3.04 -0.36
CA ALA A 538 -17.27 -2.62 -1.75
C ALA A 538 -18.10 -1.37 -2.06
N VAL A 539 -17.54 -0.19 -1.73
CA VAL A 539 -18.11 1.11 -2.10
C VAL A 539 -17.63 1.59 -3.48
N GLY A 540 -18.34 2.53 -4.10
CA GLY A 540 -18.07 3.00 -5.45
C GLY A 540 -18.81 4.30 -5.77
N GLY A 541 -18.74 4.70 -7.05
CA GLY A 541 -19.37 5.91 -7.57
C GLY A 541 -20.27 5.62 -8.77
N LEU A 542 -21.14 6.58 -9.12
CA LEU A 542 -21.95 6.47 -10.33
C LEU A 542 -21.08 6.55 -11.61
N PRO A 543 -21.53 5.94 -12.71
CA PRO A 543 -22.72 5.11 -12.86
C PRO A 543 -22.46 3.65 -12.45
N THR A 544 -23.47 2.97 -11.90
CA THR A 544 -23.38 1.56 -11.49
C THR A 544 -24.43 0.70 -12.19
N GLN A 545 -24.17 -0.60 -12.36
CA GLN A 545 -25.17 -1.52 -12.91
C GLN A 545 -26.40 -1.58 -12.02
N GLN A 546 -26.21 -1.57 -10.69
CA GLN A 546 -27.31 -1.54 -9.72
C GLN A 546 -28.22 -0.33 -9.92
N ASN A 547 -27.64 0.85 -10.15
CA ASN A 547 -28.39 2.07 -10.42
C ASN A 547 -29.19 1.97 -11.71
N ILE A 548 -28.57 1.50 -12.80
CA ILE A 548 -29.21 1.43 -14.10
C ILE A 548 -30.34 0.40 -14.11
N GLN A 549 -30.11 -0.77 -13.51
CA GLN A 549 -31.04 -1.89 -13.58
C GLN A 549 -32.19 -1.78 -12.57
N TYR A 550 -31.92 -1.24 -11.38
CA TYR A 550 -32.88 -1.24 -10.27
C TYR A 550 -33.23 0.15 -9.75
N GLY A 551 -32.58 1.21 -10.24
CA GLY A 551 -32.78 2.57 -9.74
C GLY A 551 -32.13 2.83 -8.37
N ASN A 552 -31.26 1.94 -7.91
CA ASN A 552 -30.59 2.07 -6.62
C ASN A 552 -29.58 3.24 -6.63
N PRO A 553 -29.35 3.93 -5.50
CA PRO A 553 -28.23 4.86 -5.40
C PRO A 553 -26.89 4.11 -5.55
N ALA A 554 -25.79 4.84 -5.81
CA ALA A 554 -24.46 4.25 -5.73
C ALA A 554 -24.16 3.80 -4.28
N PRO A 555 -23.39 2.73 -4.07
CA PRO A 555 -22.96 2.34 -2.74
C PRO A 555 -21.80 3.23 -2.29
N HIS A 556 -22.04 4.24 -1.46
CA HIS A 556 -20.97 5.10 -0.93
C HIS A 556 -21.19 5.42 0.56
N LEU A 557 -20.09 5.58 1.28
CA LEU A 557 -20.06 5.76 2.74
C LEU A 557 -19.21 6.98 3.18
N GLY A 558 -18.95 7.96 2.29
CA GLY A 558 -18.12 9.12 2.64
C GLY A 558 -16.67 8.78 3.04
N THR A 559 -16.27 7.52 2.87
CA THR A 559 -14.92 7.03 3.12
C THR A 559 -14.14 7.02 1.82
N ILE A 560 -12.90 7.48 1.85
CA ILE A 560 -11.96 7.43 0.73
C ILE A 560 -10.89 6.40 1.04
N ALA A 561 -10.73 5.43 0.15
CA ALA A 561 -9.58 4.54 0.13
C ALA A 561 -8.45 5.19 -0.69
N VAL A 562 -7.26 5.32 -0.10
CA VAL A 562 -6.12 6.00 -0.73
C VAL A 562 -5.73 5.34 -2.04
N TYR A 563 -5.69 4.00 -2.04
CA TYR A 563 -5.29 3.23 -3.21
C TYR A 563 -6.25 3.42 -4.40
N GLY A 564 -7.50 3.89 -4.17
CA GLY A 564 -8.45 4.18 -5.23
C GLY A 564 -7.94 5.27 -6.18
N ALA A 565 -7.59 6.44 -5.64
CA ALA A 565 -6.96 7.50 -6.42
C ALA A 565 -5.51 7.15 -6.80
N GLY A 566 -4.75 6.54 -5.89
CA GLY A 566 -3.36 6.16 -6.12
C GLY A 566 -3.20 5.21 -7.32
N SER A 567 -4.08 4.20 -7.42
CA SER A 567 -4.04 3.20 -8.49
C SER A 567 -4.68 3.67 -9.81
N SER A 568 -5.33 4.84 -9.78
CA SER A 568 -5.91 5.47 -10.97
C SER A 568 -4.92 6.36 -11.74
N ILE A 569 -3.65 6.40 -11.32
CA ILE A 569 -2.63 7.34 -11.82
C ILE A 569 -2.36 7.25 -13.32
N ASN A 570 -2.51 6.07 -13.93
CA ASN A 570 -2.32 5.87 -15.37
C ASN A 570 -3.52 6.36 -16.22
N PHE A 571 -4.62 6.73 -15.57
CA PHE A 571 -5.86 7.20 -16.20
C PHE A 571 -6.12 8.69 -15.95
N LEU A 572 -5.96 9.15 -14.70
CA LEU A 572 -6.13 10.54 -14.26
C LEU A 572 -4.89 11.04 -13.51
N THR A 573 -3.77 11.14 -14.21
CA THR A 573 -2.44 11.38 -13.60
C THR A 573 -2.40 12.62 -12.70
N SER A 574 -2.86 13.77 -13.19
CA SER A 574 -2.81 15.03 -12.42
C SER A 574 -3.67 14.99 -11.17
N GLU A 575 -4.87 14.41 -11.28
CA GLU A 575 -5.87 14.31 -10.23
C GLU A 575 -5.45 13.30 -9.16
N SER A 576 -4.86 12.17 -9.57
CA SER A 576 -4.29 11.16 -8.67
C SER A 576 -3.11 11.71 -7.87
N ILE A 577 -2.16 12.38 -8.53
CA ILE A 577 -1.00 12.98 -7.84
C ILE A 577 -1.45 14.08 -6.87
N ALA A 578 -2.39 14.94 -7.29
CA ALA A 578 -2.92 16.00 -6.43
C ALA A 578 -3.65 15.41 -5.20
N ALA A 579 -4.39 14.31 -5.38
CA ALA A 579 -5.06 13.61 -4.28
C ALA A 579 -4.07 12.95 -3.32
N LEU A 580 -3.08 12.20 -3.82
CA LEU A 580 -2.04 11.62 -2.97
C LEU A 580 -1.28 12.69 -2.17
N ARG A 581 -0.98 13.84 -2.78
CA ARG A 581 -0.37 14.98 -2.08
C ARG A 581 -1.29 15.53 -1.00
N ASN A 582 -2.59 15.61 -1.25
CA ASN A 582 -3.56 16.03 -0.24
C ASN A 582 -3.64 15.02 0.91
N TYR A 583 -3.70 13.71 0.62
CA TYR A 583 -3.68 12.63 1.62
C TYR A 583 -2.45 12.69 2.49
N TYR A 584 -1.30 13.04 1.93
CA TYR A 584 -0.04 13.17 2.67
C TYR A 584 -0.11 14.23 3.77
N GLU A 585 -0.88 15.29 3.56
CA GLU A 585 -1.05 16.39 4.52
C GLU A 585 -2.14 16.09 5.57
N HIS A 586 -2.95 15.04 5.40
CA HIS A 586 -3.97 14.65 6.38
C HIS A 586 -3.32 14.01 7.62
N PRO A 587 -3.61 14.51 8.84
CA PRO A 587 -3.06 13.93 10.07
C PRO A 587 -3.36 12.44 10.19
N GLY A 588 -2.35 11.64 10.55
CA GLY A 588 -2.49 10.19 10.72
C GLY A 588 -2.42 9.37 9.43
N MET A 589 -2.48 9.99 8.24
CA MET A 589 -2.48 9.26 6.97
C MET A 589 -1.11 8.74 6.55
N TRP A 590 -0.01 9.35 7.00
CA TRP A 590 1.33 8.99 6.55
C TRP A 590 2.17 8.35 7.66
N SER A 591 2.58 7.10 7.41
CA SER A 591 3.62 6.38 8.12
C SER A 591 4.95 6.51 7.38
N PRO A 592 6.02 6.98 8.04
CA PRO A 592 7.37 6.99 7.45
C PRO A 592 7.90 5.62 7.04
N TYR A 593 7.33 4.52 7.55
CA TYR A 593 7.74 3.14 7.22
C TYR A 593 6.85 2.51 6.16
N PHE A 594 5.53 2.64 6.29
CA PHE A 594 4.56 1.92 5.46
C PHE A 594 3.81 2.82 4.47
N GLY A 595 3.99 4.14 4.56
CA GLY A 595 3.39 5.07 3.62
C GLY A 595 1.98 5.37 4.03
N PHE A 596 1.05 5.31 3.10
CA PHE A 596 -0.32 5.68 3.39
C PHE A 596 -1.03 4.64 4.26
N ALA A 597 -1.88 5.13 5.15
CA ALA A 597 -2.98 4.34 5.72
C ALA A 597 -3.99 3.97 4.61
N ASP A 598 -4.79 2.92 4.82
CA ASP A 598 -5.67 2.38 3.78
C ASP A 598 -6.79 3.34 3.38
N ALA A 599 -7.52 3.86 4.38
CA ALA A 599 -8.71 4.67 4.16
C ALA A 599 -8.91 5.74 5.22
N PHE A 600 -9.71 6.76 4.90
CA PHE A 600 -10.09 7.80 5.86
C PHE A 600 -11.46 8.41 5.58
N SER A 601 -12.02 9.04 6.60
CA SER A 601 -13.20 9.89 6.50
C SER A 601 -13.01 11.12 7.40
N THR A 602 -13.34 12.29 6.89
CA THR A 602 -13.38 13.55 7.65
C THR A 602 -14.79 13.92 8.10
N ASP A 603 -15.74 13.02 7.87
CA ASP A 603 -17.15 13.24 8.17
C ASP A 603 -17.40 12.96 9.67
N PRO A 604 -17.73 13.97 10.49
CA PRO A 604 -18.17 13.72 11.85
C PRO A 604 -19.58 13.12 11.80
N SER A 605 -19.84 12.09 12.60
CA SER A 605 -21.11 11.36 12.72
C SER A 605 -21.61 10.53 11.52
N TYR A 606 -21.84 9.25 11.81
CA TYR A 606 -22.95 8.47 11.29
C TYR A 606 -24.07 8.46 12.37
N TYR A 607 -25.31 8.08 12.05
CA TYR A 607 -26.37 7.98 13.08
C TYR A 607 -27.20 6.68 12.98
N GLU A 608 -27.63 6.16 14.13
CA GLU A 608 -28.61 5.10 14.38
C GLU A 608 -29.90 5.35 13.58
N ILE A 609 -30.25 4.43 12.69
CA ILE A 609 -31.55 4.45 11.99
C ILE A 609 -32.60 3.77 12.88
N ASP A 610 -33.71 4.48 13.18
CA ASP A 610 -34.88 3.90 13.84
C ASP A 610 -35.41 2.69 13.01
N PRO A 611 -35.34 1.45 13.54
CA PRO A 611 -35.76 0.24 12.83
C PRO A 611 -37.23 0.25 12.38
N SER A 612 -38.05 1.14 12.94
CA SER A 612 -39.48 1.26 12.64
C SER A 612 -39.80 2.15 11.43
N THR A 613 -38.81 2.91 10.93
CA THR A 613 -38.99 3.89 9.84
C THR A 613 -38.41 3.44 8.49
N TYR A 614 -37.61 2.37 8.47
CA TYR A 614 -37.09 1.79 7.23
C TYR A 614 -38.03 0.69 6.69
N GLN A 615 -38.47 0.84 5.43
CA GLN A 615 -38.89 -0.32 4.65
C GLN A 615 -37.61 -0.99 4.14
N PRO A 616 -37.31 -2.24 4.54
CA PRO A 616 -36.11 -2.91 4.12
C PRO A 616 -36.09 -3.03 2.59
N ILE A 617 -35.00 -2.59 1.95
CA ILE A 617 -34.66 -3.07 0.60
C ILE A 617 -34.27 -4.54 0.78
N LEU A 618 -35.28 -5.41 0.75
CA LEU A 618 -35.08 -6.86 0.71
C LEU A 618 -34.65 -7.26 -0.70
N ASP A 619 -33.51 -7.95 -0.82
CA ASP A 619 -33.47 -9.17 -1.63
C ASP A 619 -32.75 -10.29 -0.88
N THR A 620 -33.44 -11.43 -0.85
CA THR A 620 -33.20 -12.70 -0.18
C THR A 620 -31.95 -13.48 -0.60
N ALA A 621 -30.96 -12.83 -1.21
CA ALA A 621 -29.78 -13.52 -1.75
C ALA A 621 -28.48 -13.28 -0.95
N PHE A 622 -28.21 -12.08 -0.44
CA PHE A 622 -26.99 -11.82 0.35
C PHE A 622 -27.26 -10.65 1.32
N ASN A 623 -27.08 -10.92 2.61
CA ASN A 623 -27.34 -10.01 3.73
C ASN A 623 -26.60 -8.67 3.59
N LEU A 624 -27.32 -7.59 3.31
CA LEU A 624 -26.83 -6.22 3.55
C LEU A 624 -27.69 -5.58 4.66
N ILE A 625 -27.12 -5.46 5.86
CA ILE A 625 -27.60 -4.54 6.88
C ILE A 625 -26.44 -3.57 7.09
N ILE A 626 -26.60 -2.34 6.59
CA ILE A 626 -25.66 -1.26 6.83
C ILE A 626 -25.85 -0.86 8.30
N HIS A 627 -24.83 -1.07 9.13
CA HIS A 627 -24.82 -0.63 10.51
C HIS A 627 -24.10 0.74 10.58
N PRO A 628 -24.74 1.83 11.06
CA PRO A 628 -24.17 3.19 11.11
C PRO A 628 -23.65 3.64 12.51
N ALA A 629 -22.53 4.38 12.54
CA ALA A 629 -21.74 4.76 13.73
C ALA A 629 -22.04 6.11 14.42
N ASP A 630 -22.47 6.07 15.67
CA ASP A 630 -23.02 7.26 16.34
C ASP A 630 -22.02 8.31 16.89
N TRP A 631 -20.69 8.09 16.99
CA TRP A 631 -19.85 9.00 17.82
C TRP A 631 -18.39 9.25 17.36
N MET A 632 -18.19 9.93 16.22
CA MET A 632 -16.91 10.59 15.93
C MET A 632 -17.03 12.12 15.88
N HIS A 633 -16.20 12.80 16.68
CA HIS A 633 -16.07 14.26 16.72
C HIS A 633 -14.90 14.79 15.88
N ASP A 634 -14.03 13.90 15.37
CA ASP A 634 -12.80 14.16 14.61
C ASP A 634 -12.67 13.22 13.39
N ASN A 635 -11.64 13.41 12.56
CA ASN A 635 -11.35 12.57 11.39
C ASN A 635 -11.10 11.10 11.79
N TRP A 636 -11.61 10.16 10.99
CA TRP A 636 -11.30 8.74 11.04
C TRP A 636 -10.21 8.38 10.04
N VAL A 637 -9.22 7.59 10.46
CA VAL A 637 -8.15 7.05 9.61
C VAL A 637 -7.95 5.57 9.93
N ASN A 638 -8.10 4.71 8.93
CA ASN A 638 -7.81 3.29 9.04
C ASN A 638 -6.33 3.02 8.75
N THR A 639 -5.54 2.84 9.80
CA THR A 639 -4.10 2.52 9.68
C THR A 639 -3.82 1.04 9.37
N THR A 640 -4.85 0.21 9.24
CA THR A 640 -4.71 -1.15 8.70
C THR A 640 -4.20 -1.06 7.27
N LEU A 641 -3.29 -1.97 6.89
CA LEU A 641 -2.78 -2.07 5.53
C LEU A 641 -3.21 -3.41 4.97
N LEU A 642 -3.62 -3.42 3.70
CA LEU A 642 -4.14 -4.60 3.01
C LEU A 642 -3.27 -4.89 1.78
N GLY A 643 -2.85 -6.14 1.59
CA GLY A 643 -1.96 -6.48 0.48
C GLY A 643 -2.61 -6.26 -0.91
N ILE A 644 -3.93 -6.36 -0.97
CA ILE A 644 -4.73 -6.08 -2.17
C ILE A 644 -4.97 -4.58 -2.42
N ASP A 645 -4.55 -3.70 -1.51
CA ASP A 645 -4.67 -2.25 -1.66
C ASP A 645 -3.26 -1.64 -1.88
N GLU A 646 -2.27 -2.08 -1.09
CA GLU A 646 -0.85 -1.74 -1.27
C GLU A 646 -0.28 -2.22 -2.61
N GLY A 647 -0.67 -3.42 -3.03
CA GLY A 647 -0.24 -4.05 -4.27
C GLY A 647 -0.56 -3.21 -5.51
N PRO A 648 -1.84 -2.94 -5.79
CA PRO A 648 -2.24 -2.10 -6.91
C PRO A 648 -1.61 -0.71 -6.88
N MET A 649 -1.56 -0.06 -5.71
CA MET A 649 -0.97 1.28 -5.58
C MET A 649 0.51 1.25 -5.98
N LEU A 650 1.29 0.29 -5.49
CA LEU A 650 2.68 0.13 -5.88
C LEU A 650 2.84 -0.17 -7.38
N LEU A 651 2.14 -1.17 -7.91
CA LEU A 651 2.33 -1.65 -9.27
C LEU A 651 1.96 -0.58 -10.31
N THR A 652 0.84 0.10 -10.11
CA THR A 652 0.36 1.14 -11.04
C THR A 652 1.23 2.40 -11.02
N ILE A 653 1.72 2.82 -9.84
CA ILE A 653 2.67 3.93 -9.74
C ILE A 653 4.02 3.57 -10.38
N ASP A 654 4.56 2.36 -10.17
CA ASP A 654 5.78 1.94 -10.86
C ASP A 654 5.56 1.84 -12.38
N ASN A 655 4.40 1.38 -12.83
CA ASN A 655 4.04 1.38 -14.25
C ASN A 655 3.95 2.80 -14.84
N TYR A 656 3.41 3.77 -14.09
CA TYR A 656 3.41 5.18 -14.48
C TYR A 656 4.84 5.71 -14.66
N LEU A 657 5.70 5.46 -13.68
CA LEU A 657 7.08 5.96 -13.67
C LEU A 657 7.97 5.24 -14.70
N HIS A 658 7.74 3.94 -14.91
CA HIS A 658 8.73 3.06 -15.55
C HIS A 658 8.14 2.03 -16.53
N GLY A 659 6.85 1.71 -16.45
CA GLY A 659 6.17 0.72 -17.29
C GLY A 659 6.72 -0.70 -17.17
N PHE A 660 7.36 -1.03 -16.03
CA PHE A 660 8.18 -2.23 -15.87
C PHE A 660 7.34 -3.51 -15.76
N VAL A 661 6.31 -3.53 -14.92
CA VAL A 661 5.45 -4.71 -14.76
C VAL A 661 4.69 -5.01 -16.05
N TRP A 662 4.21 -3.97 -16.74
CA TRP A 662 3.65 -4.11 -18.08
C TRP A 662 4.61 -4.75 -19.09
N ALA A 663 5.91 -4.42 -19.02
CA ALA A 663 6.92 -4.98 -19.90
C ALA A 663 7.14 -6.47 -19.62
N LEU A 664 7.16 -6.88 -18.33
CA LEU A 664 7.23 -8.29 -17.93
C LEU A 664 6.02 -9.07 -18.41
N SER A 665 4.80 -8.59 -18.14
CA SER A 665 3.58 -9.28 -18.58
C SER A 665 3.51 -9.43 -20.09
N ARG A 666 3.93 -8.41 -20.83
CA ARG A 666 4.01 -8.45 -22.30
C ARG A 666 5.07 -9.41 -22.82
N SER A 667 6.18 -9.62 -22.12
CA SER A 667 7.19 -10.59 -22.57
C SER A 667 6.75 -12.04 -22.37
N ASN A 668 5.82 -12.28 -21.45
CA ASN A 668 5.32 -13.62 -21.21
C ASN A 668 4.46 -14.14 -22.39
N PRO A 669 4.78 -15.32 -22.94
CA PRO A 669 4.09 -15.85 -24.13
C PRO A 669 2.63 -16.24 -23.87
N ASN A 670 2.28 -16.68 -22.66
CA ASN A 670 0.89 -17.09 -22.35
C ASN A 670 -0.02 -15.86 -22.24
N ILE A 671 0.44 -14.83 -21.50
CA ILE A 671 -0.29 -13.54 -21.41
C ILE A 671 -0.44 -12.92 -22.80
N SER A 672 0.64 -12.88 -23.59
CA SER A 672 0.60 -12.38 -24.97
C SER A 672 -0.38 -13.15 -25.87
N ALA A 673 -0.45 -14.47 -25.73
CA ALA A 673 -1.38 -15.30 -26.49
C ALA A 673 -2.84 -14.99 -26.12
N GLY A 674 -3.16 -14.88 -24.83
CA GLY A 674 -4.48 -14.49 -24.36
C GLY A 674 -4.89 -13.10 -24.82
N MET A 675 -3.99 -12.12 -24.67
CA MET A 675 -4.21 -10.75 -25.17
C MET A 675 -4.48 -10.72 -26.68
N GLY A 676 -3.73 -11.50 -27.47
CA GLY A 676 -3.91 -11.58 -28.92
C GLY A 676 -5.23 -12.21 -29.37
N LEU A 677 -5.95 -12.90 -28.48
CA LEU A 677 -7.30 -13.43 -28.72
C LEU A 677 -8.38 -12.42 -28.30
N VAL A 678 -8.16 -11.74 -27.17
CA VAL A 678 -9.09 -10.77 -26.60
C VAL A 678 -9.14 -9.48 -27.40
N PHE A 679 -8.02 -8.99 -27.93
CA PHE A 679 -7.95 -7.72 -28.65
C PHE A 679 -7.83 -7.91 -30.16
N SER A 680 -8.57 -7.11 -30.92
CA SER A 680 -8.71 -7.25 -32.38
C SER A 680 -7.50 -6.76 -33.19
N GLY A 681 -6.58 -6.03 -32.56
CA GLY A 681 -5.33 -5.53 -33.11
C GLY A 681 -4.19 -5.60 -32.09
N PRO A 682 -2.93 -5.37 -32.51
CA PRO A 682 -1.80 -5.52 -31.62
C PRO A 682 -1.83 -4.43 -30.54
N CYS A 683 -1.77 -4.83 -29.27
CA CYS A 683 -1.48 -3.92 -28.15
C CYS A 683 -0.02 -3.45 -28.23
N SER A 684 0.27 -2.57 -29.20
CA SER A 684 1.57 -1.97 -29.47
C SER A 684 1.32 -0.57 -30.02
N VAL A 685 2.06 0.49 -29.63
CA VAL A 685 3.39 0.82 -30.15
C VAL A 685 4.20 1.70 -29.17
N VAL A 686 5.53 1.68 -29.37
CA VAL A 686 6.63 2.54 -28.88
C VAL A 686 7.25 2.15 -27.53
N SER A 687 8.59 2.03 -27.56
CA SER A 687 9.48 1.81 -26.43
C SER A 687 9.12 2.68 -25.22
N ALA A 688 9.26 2.12 -24.01
CA ALA A 688 9.26 2.85 -22.75
C ALA A 688 9.88 4.24 -22.92
N HIS A 689 9.08 5.28 -22.58
CA HIS A 689 9.15 6.68 -23.03
C HIS A 689 8.22 7.06 -24.18
N GLU A 690 6.90 6.90 -24.01
CA GLU A 690 6.06 8.07 -24.27
C GLU A 690 6.37 9.07 -23.17
N ALA A 691 7.30 9.97 -23.47
CA ALA A 691 7.40 11.23 -22.76
C ALA A 691 5.99 11.84 -22.72
N GLN A 692 5.54 12.25 -21.53
CA GLN A 692 4.38 13.12 -21.41
C GLN A 692 4.55 14.28 -22.43
N PRO A 693 3.48 14.84 -23.02
CA PRO A 693 3.56 15.94 -24.00
C PRO A 693 4.32 17.20 -23.53
N GLN A 694 4.88 17.18 -22.31
CA GLN A 694 5.61 18.26 -21.65
C GLN A 694 7.04 17.90 -21.20
N ASP A 695 7.62 16.76 -21.60
CA ASP A 695 8.99 16.37 -21.20
C ASP A 695 10.05 16.50 -22.29
N ILE A 696 11.30 16.78 -21.89
CA ILE A 696 12.47 16.75 -22.78
C ILE A 696 12.91 15.30 -22.95
N ALA A 697 12.61 14.67 -24.09
CA ALA A 697 13.13 13.34 -24.42
C ALA A 697 14.58 13.45 -24.92
N MET A 698 15.51 12.65 -24.39
CA MET A 698 16.90 12.61 -24.84
C MET A 698 17.45 11.18 -24.95
N THR A 699 18.00 10.83 -26.11
CA THR A 699 18.75 9.59 -26.34
C THR A 699 20.18 9.91 -26.74
N VAL A 700 21.13 9.04 -26.37
CA VAL A 700 22.55 9.20 -26.71
C VAL A 700 23.10 7.91 -27.29
N THR A 701 23.60 7.95 -28.53
CA THR A 701 24.05 6.77 -29.28
C THR A 701 25.38 7.01 -30.00
N PRO A 702 26.30 6.02 -30.05
CA PRO A 702 26.30 4.78 -29.25
C PRO A 702 26.65 5.07 -27.78
N ASN A 703 26.07 4.32 -26.85
CA ASN A 703 26.43 4.37 -25.44
C ASN A 703 26.39 2.96 -24.84
N PRO A 704 27.54 2.34 -24.48
CA PRO A 704 28.90 2.90 -24.45
C PRO A 704 29.45 3.24 -25.85
N GLY A 705 30.42 4.18 -25.96
CA GLY A 705 30.99 4.61 -27.26
C GLY A 705 32.48 5.02 -27.23
N HIS A 706 33.12 5.06 -28.41
CA HIS A 706 34.54 5.44 -28.60
C HIS A 706 34.78 6.96 -28.61
N GLY A 707 34.02 7.71 -27.82
CA GLY A 707 34.19 9.17 -27.68
C GLY A 707 33.50 10.02 -28.74
N ILE A 708 32.71 9.48 -29.67
CA ILE A 708 31.77 10.28 -30.48
C ILE A 708 30.37 9.82 -30.17
N PHE A 709 29.52 10.75 -29.74
CA PHE A 709 28.14 10.49 -29.39
C PHE A 709 27.22 11.35 -30.23
N ARG A 710 26.12 10.76 -30.67
CA ARG A 710 24.95 11.44 -31.22
C ARG A 710 23.96 11.62 -30.07
N VAL A 711 23.48 12.84 -29.88
CA VAL A 711 22.45 13.19 -28.90
C VAL A 711 21.20 13.57 -29.68
N GLU A 712 20.16 12.79 -29.56
CA GLU A 712 18.86 13.02 -30.17
C GLU A 712 17.93 13.56 -29.06
N VAL A 713 17.36 14.76 -29.27
CA VAL A 713 16.58 15.48 -28.25
C VAL A 713 15.25 15.94 -28.83
N HIS A 714 14.16 15.80 -28.10
CA HIS A 714 12.81 16.25 -28.47
C HIS A 714 12.22 17.16 -27.39
N GLY A 715 11.29 18.06 -27.77
CA GLY A 715 10.46 18.79 -26.82
C GLY A 715 11.13 19.99 -26.12
N LEU A 716 12.17 20.59 -26.70
CA LEU A 716 12.90 21.70 -26.08
C LEU A 716 12.21 23.06 -26.25
N GLU A 717 12.23 23.90 -25.22
CA GLU A 717 11.86 25.32 -25.32
C GLU A 717 13.09 26.24 -25.46
N ASN A 718 12.93 27.41 -26.08
CA ASN A 718 14.02 28.38 -26.22
C ASN A 718 14.16 29.31 -24.99
N PRO A 719 15.39 29.66 -24.56
CA PRO A 719 16.69 29.12 -24.97
C PRO A 719 16.98 27.75 -24.37
N ALA A 720 17.68 26.90 -25.13
CA ALA A 720 18.15 25.59 -24.68
C ALA A 720 19.68 25.47 -24.73
N ILE A 721 20.24 24.62 -23.86
CA ILE A 721 21.68 24.42 -23.69
C ILE A 721 21.99 22.92 -23.63
N LEU A 722 22.98 22.47 -24.41
CA LEU A 722 23.61 21.16 -24.31
C LEU A 722 24.93 21.29 -23.55
N GLU A 723 25.12 20.46 -22.52
CA GLU A 723 26.33 20.38 -21.70
C GLU A 723 26.85 18.96 -21.64
N ALA A 724 28.17 18.80 -21.57
CA ALA A 724 28.82 17.55 -21.17
C ALA A 724 29.79 17.83 -20.03
N PHE A 725 29.80 16.98 -19.01
CA PHE A 725 30.66 17.12 -17.83
C PHE A 725 31.16 15.76 -17.34
N ASP A 726 32.25 15.77 -16.57
CA ASP A 726 32.79 14.57 -15.95
C ASP A 726 32.09 14.23 -14.62
N VAL A 727 32.50 13.12 -13.99
CA VAL A 727 31.97 12.66 -12.69
C VAL A 727 32.15 13.65 -11.53
N HIS A 728 32.97 14.68 -11.68
CA HIS A 728 33.17 15.74 -10.69
C HIS A 728 32.42 17.03 -11.07
N ASN A 729 31.46 16.94 -12.00
CA ASN A 729 30.67 18.06 -12.51
C ASN A 729 31.52 19.17 -13.17
N ARG A 730 32.72 18.83 -13.68
CA ARG A 730 33.55 19.79 -14.42
C ARG A 730 33.07 19.85 -15.87
N PRO A 731 32.74 21.04 -16.41
CA PRO A 731 32.23 21.17 -17.76
C PRO A 731 33.32 20.87 -18.79
N ILE A 732 33.01 19.98 -19.72
CA ILE A 732 33.85 19.59 -20.86
C ILE A 732 33.37 20.29 -22.13
N LEU A 733 32.05 20.38 -22.29
CA LEU A 733 31.39 21.02 -23.42
C LEU A 733 30.15 21.76 -22.95
N ARG A 734 29.91 22.94 -23.51
CA ARG A 734 28.68 23.72 -23.32
C ARG A 734 28.34 24.43 -24.61
N LYS A 735 27.14 24.19 -25.14
CA LYS A 735 26.68 24.69 -26.44
C LYS A 735 25.23 25.15 -26.34
N ALA A 736 24.96 26.39 -26.75
CA ALA A 736 23.58 26.83 -26.96
C ALA A 736 22.99 26.07 -28.15
N ILE A 737 21.77 25.57 -27.99
CA ILE A 737 21.03 24.85 -29.02
C ILE A 737 19.66 25.51 -29.20
N ASN A 738 19.03 25.29 -30.35
CA ASN A 738 17.69 25.81 -30.57
C ASN A 738 16.72 25.02 -29.70
N GLY A 739 15.70 25.69 -29.15
CA GLY A 739 14.56 25.05 -28.50
C GLY A 739 13.45 24.79 -29.50
N ASP A 740 13.73 23.87 -30.44
CA ASP A 740 12.73 23.37 -31.39
C ASP A 740 11.96 22.21 -30.74
N PRO A 741 10.61 22.22 -30.75
CA PRO A 741 9.81 21.10 -30.25
C PRO A 741 10.02 19.80 -31.05
N ASP A 742 10.50 19.87 -32.30
CA ASP A 742 10.82 18.71 -33.13
C ASP A 742 12.19 18.08 -32.81
N LEU A 743 12.42 16.84 -33.26
CA LEU A 743 13.65 16.09 -33.06
C LEU A 743 14.89 16.86 -33.54
N GLN A 744 15.83 17.11 -32.62
CA GLN A 744 17.16 17.63 -32.92
C GLN A 744 18.23 16.57 -32.73
N THR A 745 19.07 16.42 -33.75
CA THR A 745 20.26 15.56 -33.69
C THR A 745 21.52 16.41 -33.53
N LEU A 746 22.18 16.24 -32.39
CA LEU A 746 23.41 16.91 -31.99
C LEU A 746 24.55 15.90 -31.90
N SER A 747 25.80 16.36 -31.87
CA SER A 747 26.96 15.50 -31.68
C SER A 747 27.90 16.04 -30.61
N ILE A 748 28.43 15.14 -29.79
CA ILE A 748 29.43 15.39 -28.76
C ILE A 748 30.68 14.59 -29.09
N ASP A 749 31.82 15.27 -29.09
CA ASP A 749 33.15 14.67 -29.29
C ASP A 749 33.95 14.71 -27.99
N LEU A 750 34.09 13.53 -27.38
CA LEU A 750 34.87 13.24 -26.18
C LEU A 750 36.11 12.38 -26.48
N ARG A 751 36.56 12.25 -27.74
CA ARG A 751 37.75 11.43 -28.07
C ARG A 751 39.03 11.88 -27.35
N GLY A 752 39.09 13.16 -26.96
CA GLY A 752 40.20 13.72 -26.17
C GLY A 752 40.15 13.41 -24.68
N GLN A 753 39.07 12.79 -24.17
CA GLN A 753 38.87 12.51 -22.76
C GLN A 753 39.39 11.11 -22.37
N THR A 754 39.55 10.86 -21.07
CA THR A 754 39.91 9.54 -20.54
C THR A 754 38.76 8.55 -20.70
N ALA A 755 39.06 7.25 -20.73
CA ALA A 755 37.98 6.25 -20.62
C ALA A 755 37.32 6.40 -19.24
N GLY A 756 35.99 6.33 -19.18
CA GLY A 756 35.24 6.54 -17.95
C GLY A 756 33.82 7.05 -18.19
N PHE A 757 33.15 7.40 -17.09
CA PHE A 757 31.81 7.95 -17.10
C PHE A 757 31.82 9.46 -17.34
N TYR A 758 30.90 9.90 -18.18
CA TYR A 758 30.59 11.31 -18.41
C TYR A 758 29.08 11.47 -18.40
N PHE A 759 28.62 12.71 -18.34
CA PHE A 759 27.21 13.03 -18.37
C PHE A 759 26.95 14.04 -19.47
N VAL A 760 25.83 13.86 -20.15
CA VAL A 760 25.28 14.81 -21.11
C VAL A 760 24.01 15.37 -20.52
N ARG A 761 23.89 16.69 -20.46
CA ARG A 761 22.70 17.39 -19.98
C ARG A 761 22.16 18.28 -21.08
N VAL A 762 20.85 18.28 -21.23
CA VAL A 762 20.14 19.28 -22.01
C VAL A 762 19.18 20.01 -21.08
N SER A 763 19.17 21.33 -21.13
CA SER A 763 18.26 22.16 -20.34
C SER A 763 17.60 23.24 -21.19
N ASP A 764 16.39 23.63 -20.82
CA ASP A 764 15.73 24.85 -21.27
C ASP A 764 15.44 25.79 -20.08
N ARG A 765 14.50 26.74 -20.23
CA ARG A 765 14.14 27.69 -19.16
C ARG A 765 13.53 27.05 -17.91
N LYS A 766 12.90 25.89 -18.04
CA LYS A 766 12.05 25.28 -17.01
C LYS A 766 12.50 23.87 -16.64
N ARG A 767 13.15 23.16 -17.56
CA ARG A 767 13.37 21.71 -17.51
C ARG A 767 14.82 21.37 -17.81
N GLN A 768 15.28 20.23 -17.31
CA GLN A 768 16.57 19.65 -17.66
C GLN A 768 16.50 18.12 -17.68
N VAL A 769 17.21 17.50 -18.61
CA VAL A 769 17.39 16.05 -18.69
C VAL A 769 18.88 15.72 -18.73
N THR A 770 19.33 14.73 -17.97
CA THR A 770 20.73 14.29 -17.95
C THR A 770 20.80 12.80 -18.26
N LYS A 771 21.71 12.37 -19.15
CA LYS A 771 22.00 10.96 -19.41
C LYS A 771 23.48 10.68 -19.16
N LYS A 772 23.75 9.55 -18.51
CA LYS A 772 25.09 8.98 -18.34
C LYS A 772 25.58 8.44 -19.69
N ILE A 773 26.82 8.75 -20.04
CA ILE A 773 27.51 8.17 -21.19
C ILE A 773 28.83 7.52 -20.76
N VAL A 774 29.19 6.42 -21.41
CA VAL A 774 30.42 5.67 -21.12
C VAL A 774 31.37 5.81 -22.29
N VAL A 775 32.53 6.42 -22.05
CA VAL A 775 33.63 6.47 -23.02
C VAL A 775 34.55 5.30 -22.74
N TYR A 776 34.76 4.43 -23.73
CA TYR A 776 35.79 3.40 -23.68
C TYR A 776 36.75 3.54 -24.85
N ARG A 777 37.94 2.97 -24.72
CA ARG A 777 39.00 3.02 -25.74
C ARG A 777 39.14 1.69 -26.44
#